data_AF-A0A972KWW2-F1
#
_entry.id   AF-A0A972KWW2-F1
#
_cell.length_a   1.000
_cell.length_b   1.000
_cell.length_c   1.000
_cell.angle_alpha   90.00
_cell.angle_beta   90.00
_cell.angle_gamma   90.00
#
_symmetry.space_group_name_H-M   'P 1'
#
loop_
_entity.id
_entity.type
_entity.pdbx_description
1 polymer ?
#
loop_
_entity_poly.entity_id
_entity_poly.type
_entity_poly.pdbx_seq_one_letter_code
_entity_poly.pdbx_strand_id
1 'polypeptide(L)'
;MSKKDLVTIIIVNFNGGELLTRSIRQVFASNTPVKLIVSDNASADNSITFLEQEFGGDPRLTIIRNSSNLGFAKANNIALNQIEGDFILFLNPDCLIQPDTISQLLEVFRHNDQAGMIGCRVLNADGTEQKGCRRRVPTPWRTFVRVLGLSYFTRSTEWLQSFDMSKEPLPEKPVPVDAISGSLMMVSRRAMNDVGPLDEGYFLHCEDLDWCMRFNLKGYSVLFVPDVDVIHFQGFSSKQRPVRVMWHMHKGMMRFYNKFFLRRYPWPLVIVVAFGVWSRFFALVVQHSFRSIIDLLRKIFARVKQVFSSEREDKLDPSFLQFKTNSQSAHPHILVLGARSQVGHFLIPRLINAGYLITATSRKKVQSASIREIEWRELDLSSEDEFILLEDIANVISLAPIWLLTSRISELAGQGMRRLIFFSSTSRFTKLESSYEGDRDLAKRLAESEERLIEECRRHNIAWTLFRPTMVYGCGMDRNIFSIAGFIRHFGCFIMAGEGKGCRQPVHADDLADACLKALENEHTYHQEYNLSGGETLTYTQMVRLIFGLLGRKPRMCFVNRSLMNTVTSITSLLPGLRHVTPAMIGRMEEDFCFDHSRAVEDFSYAPRGFLETSYYNHYSYMPLAAEKNEHILSELKKKKILVTGAGGFIGFSLCRHLVARGCVVHAVLRDARQLHELGGQVIPVVVNDLCKVYDWQGMLTGIDAVVHLAGYVHERAGNLSEKARLQCTHLNVDVTRRLATAAASAGVRRFLYVSSVKVHGETSNHDESVTEFMDLHPEGSYAKSKLIAENLLREIESKTGMETVVVRPPLVYGPGVKANFLRLMKLVEKGIPLPLAAVDNRRSFIYLENLVDVLALSLVHPAAAGETFLVSDDEGVSTPVLINMLADRLGVTPRLFPISVQVMQLLAAVGGERSTVDRLVQSLVINATHIRDTLDWAPPYSMEQGIRNTVYWYQQCYDPVQARPSQLAAYASSW
;
A
#
# COMPACT_ATOMS: atom_id res chain seq x y z
N MET A 1 34.41 54.05 22.57
CA MET A 1 35.19 53.24 21.62
C MET A 1 35.71 54.18 20.54
N SER A 2 36.98 54.09 20.16
CA SER A 2 37.51 54.84 19.02
C SER A 2 36.72 54.43 17.77
N LYS A 3 36.06 55.38 17.08
CA LYS A 3 35.34 55.13 15.81
C LYS A 3 36.25 54.55 14.71
N LYS A 4 37.57 54.64 14.89
CA LYS A 4 38.60 54.23 13.93
C LYS A 4 38.77 52.70 13.81
N ASP A 5 38.34 51.94 14.83
CA ASP A 5 38.50 50.48 14.87
C ASP A 5 37.15 49.72 14.73
N LEU A 6 36.07 50.44 14.44
CA LEU A 6 34.74 49.86 14.23
C LEU A 6 34.60 49.36 12.78
N VAL A 7 34.20 48.10 12.61
CA VAL A 7 33.87 47.51 11.30
C VAL A 7 32.36 47.31 11.18
N THR A 8 31.74 47.82 10.11
CA THR A 8 30.35 47.47 9.80
C THR A 8 30.31 46.21 8.93
N ILE A 9 29.58 45.20 9.37
CA ILE A 9 29.39 43.93 8.65
C ILE A 9 28.01 43.94 8.01
N ILE A 10 27.92 43.56 6.75
CA ILE A 10 26.67 43.42 6.00
C ILE A 10 26.50 41.96 5.59
N ILE A 11 25.37 41.37 5.97
CA ILE A 11 24.96 40.02 5.57
C ILE A 11 23.63 40.10 4.82
N VAL A 12 23.61 39.64 3.57
CA VAL A 12 22.35 39.48 2.80
C VAL A 12 21.79 38.09 3.07
N ASN A 13 20.60 38.01 3.64
CA ASN A 13 19.94 36.74 3.96
C ASN A 13 18.83 36.42 2.95
N PHE A 14 18.81 35.19 2.44
CA PHE A 14 17.66 34.62 1.73
C PHE A 14 17.58 33.13 2.01
N ASN A 15 16.67 32.76 2.91
CA ASN A 15 16.51 31.40 3.41
C ASN A 15 17.80 30.77 3.98
N GLY A 16 18.55 31.52 4.80
CA GLY A 16 19.83 31.08 5.37
C GLY A 16 19.73 30.03 6.48
N GLY A 17 18.51 29.67 6.92
CA GLY A 17 18.24 28.75 8.02
C GLY A 17 19.04 29.06 9.30
N GLU A 18 19.49 28.01 9.96
CA GLU A 18 20.28 28.08 11.20
C GLU A 18 21.74 28.57 10.95
N LEU A 19 22.24 28.46 9.72
CA LEU A 19 23.60 28.88 9.39
C LEU A 19 23.78 30.39 9.57
N LEU A 20 22.75 31.19 9.26
CA LEU A 20 22.74 32.64 9.52
C LEU A 20 23.06 32.93 11.00
N THR A 21 22.30 32.32 11.92
CA THR A 21 22.47 32.54 13.36
C THR A 21 23.85 32.07 13.82
N ARG A 22 24.36 30.95 13.29
CA ARG A 22 25.71 30.46 13.60
C ARG A 22 26.81 31.41 13.12
N SER A 23 26.69 31.95 11.90
CA SER A 23 27.60 32.96 11.34
C SER A 23 27.63 34.20 12.22
N ILE A 24 26.46 34.70 12.61
CA ILE A 24 26.31 35.90 13.45
C ILE A 24 26.90 35.71 14.85
N ARG A 25 26.74 34.52 15.44
CA ARG A 25 27.35 34.19 16.73
C ARG A 25 28.87 34.34 16.68
N GLN A 26 29.52 33.92 15.60
CA GLN A 26 30.97 34.07 15.43
C GLN A 26 31.39 35.51 15.15
N VAL A 27 30.58 36.24 14.37
CA VAL A 27 30.76 37.69 14.20
C VAL A 27 30.77 38.41 15.55
N PHE A 28 29.82 38.11 16.43
CA PHE A 28 29.74 38.75 17.75
C PHE A 28 30.79 38.29 18.74
N ALA A 29 31.43 37.14 18.49
CA ALA A 29 32.59 36.65 19.23
C ALA A 29 33.91 37.27 18.76
N SER A 30 33.89 38.15 17.74
CA SER A 30 35.12 38.78 17.25
C SER A 30 35.78 39.65 18.32
N ASN A 31 37.12 39.62 18.34
CA ASN A 31 37.95 40.50 19.17
C ASN A 31 37.94 41.98 18.70
N THR A 32 37.31 42.26 17.55
CA THR A 32 37.22 43.59 16.95
C THR A 32 35.82 44.18 17.19
N PRO A 33 35.70 45.47 17.50
CA PRO A 33 34.41 46.17 17.51
C PRO A 33 33.65 46.04 16.19
N VAL A 34 32.43 45.52 16.25
CA VAL A 34 31.58 45.33 15.07
C VAL A 34 30.19 45.92 15.23
N LYS A 35 29.65 46.45 14.13
CA LYS A 35 28.21 46.70 13.92
C LYS A 35 27.73 45.76 12.83
N LEU A 36 26.62 45.07 13.02
CA LEU A 36 26.11 44.07 12.08
C LEU A 36 24.77 44.52 11.49
N ILE A 37 24.67 44.52 10.17
CA ILE A 37 23.45 44.80 9.41
C ILE A 37 23.07 43.55 8.62
N VAL A 38 21.89 42.99 8.91
CA VAL A 38 21.31 41.87 8.15
C VAL A 38 20.23 42.40 7.21
N SER A 39 20.45 42.28 5.91
CA SER A 39 19.49 42.65 4.87
C SER A 39 18.74 41.41 4.40
N ASP A 40 17.53 41.19 4.91
CA ASP A 40 16.69 40.03 4.60
C ASP A 40 15.92 40.24 3.29
N ASN A 41 16.07 39.31 2.36
CA ASN A 41 15.50 39.35 1.01
C ASN A 41 14.14 38.62 0.94
N ALA A 42 13.25 38.89 1.89
CA ALA A 42 11.95 38.22 2.04
C ALA A 42 12.10 36.71 2.21
N SER A 43 12.86 36.30 3.23
CA SER A 43 13.02 34.88 3.58
C SER A 43 11.69 34.27 4.02
N ALA A 44 11.43 33.04 3.58
CA ALA A 44 10.23 32.26 3.92
C ALA A 44 10.52 31.11 4.90
N ASP A 45 11.78 30.97 5.32
CA ASP A 45 12.19 30.03 6.35
C ASP A 45 12.25 30.69 7.74
N ASN A 46 12.69 29.94 8.74
CA ASN A 46 12.78 30.41 10.12
C ASN A 46 14.07 31.19 10.43
N SER A 47 14.88 31.57 9.43
CA SER A 47 16.20 32.19 9.65
C SER A 47 16.14 33.48 10.46
N ILE A 48 15.22 34.39 10.12
CA ILE A 48 15.03 35.64 10.85
C ILE A 48 14.44 35.40 12.24
N THR A 49 13.48 34.48 12.36
CA THR A 49 12.90 34.11 13.67
C THR A 49 13.97 33.63 14.64
N PHE A 50 14.87 32.74 14.20
CA PHE A 50 15.96 32.24 15.05
C PHE A 50 16.97 33.33 15.40
N LEU A 51 17.27 34.22 14.45
CA LEU A 51 18.15 35.36 14.68
C LEU A 51 17.56 36.32 15.74
N GLU A 52 16.28 36.66 15.64
CA GLU A 52 15.62 37.56 16.59
C GLU A 52 15.49 36.96 17.99
N GLN A 53 15.24 35.65 18.08
CA GLN A 53 15.18 34.95 19.36
C GLN A 53 16.51 35.01 20.13
N GLU A 54 17.64 34.89 19.44
CA GLU A 54 18.97 34.85 20.08
C GLU A 54 19.59 36.24 20.26
N PHE A 55 19.42 37.14 19.28
CA PHE A 55 20.15 38.42 19.23
C PHE A 55 19.26 39.66 19.04
N GLY A 56 17.93 39.53 19.09
CA GLY A 56 17.01 40.65 18.82
C GLY A 56 17.15 41.86 19.75
N GLY A 57 17.71 41.67 20.94
CA GLY A 57 18.02 42.75 21.89
C GLY A 57 19.45 43.29 21.83
N ASP A 58 20.33 42.75 20.98
CA ASP A 58 21.72 43.20 20.90
C ASP A 58 21.81 44.53 20.13
N PRO A 59 22.33 45.62 20.73
CA PRO A 59 22.38 46.94 20.08
C PRO A 59 23.33 46.99 18.88
N ARG A 60 24.18 45.96 18.69
CA ARG A 60 25.06 45.85 17.52
C ARG A 60 24.33 45.34 16.28
N LEU A 61 23.13 44.75 16.41
CA LEU A 61 22.37 44.16 15.31
C LEU A 61 21.33 45.14 14.73
N THR A 62 21.28 45.24 13.42
CA THR A 62 20.18 45.90 12.70
C THR A 62 19.65 45.00 11.60
N ILE A 63 18.34 44.77 11.57
CA ILE A 63 17.68 43.92 10.57
C ILE A 63 16.87 44.80 9.61
N ILE A 64 17.25 44.81 8.33
CA ILE A 64 16.51 45.43 7.23
C ILE A 64 15.68 44.36 6.54
N ARG A 65 14.35 44.50 6.53
CA ARG A 65 13.44 43.55 5.87
C ARG A 65 12.98 44.09 4.52
N ASN A 66 13.38 43.44 3.44
CA ASN A 66 12.91 43.77 2.10
C ASN A 66 11.60 43.02 1.78
N SER A 67 10.73 43.61 0.94
CA SER A 67 9.44 43.02 0.58
C SER A 67 9.52 41.88 -0.44
N SER A 68 10.66 41.71 -1.10
CA SER A 68 10.92 40.65 -2.07
C SER A 68 12.42 40.34 -2.15
N ASN A 69 12.78 39.27 -2.82
CA ASN A 69 14.19 38.96 -3.06
C ASN A 69 14.78 39.89 -4.13
N LEU A 70 15.56 40.88 -3.67
CA LEU A 70 16.17 41.92 -4.52
C LEU A 70 17.48 41.49 -5.19
N GLY A 71 18.01 40.32 -4.84
CA GLY A 71 19.36 39.90 -5.24
C GLY A 71 20.45 40.43 -4.31
N PHE A 72 21.69 40.01 -4.54
CA PHE A 72 22.83 40.29 -3.66
C PHE A 72 23.27 41.76 -3.71
N ALA A 73 23.50 42.31 -4.91
CA ALA A 73 24.01 43.67 -5.07
C ALA A 73 23.06 44.73 -4.48
N LYS A 74 21.77 44.67 -4.85
CA LYS A 74 20.77 45.63 -4.40
C LYS A 74 20.51 45.56 -2.89
N ALA A 75 20.44 44.35 -2.31
CA ALA A 75 20.23 44.18 -0.88
C ALA A 75 21.42 44.69 -0.04
N ASN A 76 22.65 44.50 -0.53
CA ASN A 76 23.84 45.10 0.08
C ASN A 76 23.84 46.63 -0.02
N ASN A 77 23.50 47.18 -1.19
CA ASN A 77 23.46 48.63 -1.40
C ASN A 77 22.46 49.33 -0.47
N ILE A 78 21.30 48.71 -0.18
CA ILE A 78 20.32 49.26 0.77
C ILE A 78 20.93 49.41 2.18
N ALA A 79 21.74 48.43 2.60
CA ALA A 79 22.40 48.45 3.91
C ALA A 79 23.49 49.52 4.03
N LEU A 80 24.05 50.00 2.90
CA LEU A 80 25.09 51.04 2.90
C LEU A 80 24.64 52.36 3.53
N ASN A 81 23.35 52.65 3.58
CA ASN A 81 22.82 53.87 4.19
C ASN A 81 22.99 53.92 5.72
N GLN A 82 23.29 52.78 6.36
CA GLN A 82 23.35 52.66 7.82
C GLN A 82 24.76 52.29 8.34
N ILE A 83 25.78 52.35 7.47
CA ILE A 83 27.15 51.95 7.80
C ILE A 83 27.88 52.99 8.66
N GLU A 84 28.71 52.49 9.56
CA GLU A 84 29.57 53.26 10.44
C GLU A 84 31.03 52.78 10.34
N GLY A 85 31.97 53.65 10.73
CA GLY A 85 33.40 53.36 10.63
C GLY A 85 33.97 53.50 9.21
N ASP A 86 35.25 53.16 9.09
CA ASP A 86 36.06 53.32 7.88
C ASP A 86 36.13 52.04 7.03
N PHE A 87 35.73 50.89 7.60
CA PHE A 87 35.80 49.58 6.94
C PHE A 87 34.45 48.87 6.97
N ILE A 88 34.12 48.24 5.84
CA ILE A 88 32.88 47.47 5.65
C ILE A 88 33.26 46.03 5.30
N LEU A 89 32.66 45.05 5.98
CA LEU A 89 32.82 43.64 5.66
C LEU A 89 31.52 43.09 5.08
N PHE A 90 31.55 42.70 3.81
CA PHE A 90 30.47 41.95 3.18
C PHE A 90 30.70 40.47 3.48
N LEU A 91 29.73 39.83 4.12
CA LEU A 91 29.84 38.45 4.57
C LEU A 91 28.59 37.67 4.13
N ASN A 92 28.78 36.50 3.55
CA ASN A 92 27.67 35.61 3.23
C ASN A 92 27.05 35.01 4.51
N PRO A 93 25.74 34.71 4.52
CA PRO A 93 25.03 34.20 5.69
C PRO A 93 25.48 32.80 6.13
N ASP A 94 26.18 32.07 5.26
CA ASP A 94 26.70 30.71 5.45
C ASP A 94 28.24 30.68 5.59
N CYS A 95 28.86 31.82 5.90
CA CYS A 95 30.28 31.93 6.22
C CYS A 95 30.54 31.87 7.73
N LEU A 96 31.50 31.05 8.13
CA LEU A 96 31.98 30.93 9.51
C LEU A 96 33.40 31.49 9.63
N ILE A 97 33.59 32.43 10.55
CA ILE A 97 34.84 33.16 10.78
C ILE A 97 35.41 32.84 12.18
N GLN A 98 36.71 33.05 12.36
CA GLN A 98 37.36 32.96 13.67
C GLN A 98 37.30 34.30 14.41
N PRO A 99 37.44 34.31 15.76
CA PRO A 99 37.37 35.54 16.55
C PRO A 99 38.35 36.63 16.11
N ASP A 100 39.51 36.25 15.60
CA ASP A 100 40.61 37.13 15.17
C ASP A 100 40.62 37.43 13.66
N THR A 101 39.75 36.79 12.86
CA THR A 101 39.66 37.00 11.40
C THR A 101 39.57 38.47 11.03
N ILE A 102 38.68 39.24 11.68
CA ILE A 102 38.48 40.66 11.36
C ILE A 102 39.71 41.49 11.74
N SER A 103 40.32 41.21 12.90
CA SER A 103 41.53 41.93 13.35
C SER A 103 42.72 41.72 12.41
N GLN A 104 42.92 40.48 11.93
CA GLN A 104 44.01 40.17 11.00
C GLN A 104 43.81 40.87 9.65
N LEU A 105 42.58 40.90 9.12
CA LEU A 105 42.28 41.61 7.86
C LEU A 105 42.47 43.13 7.98
N LEU A 106 42.08 43.71 9.12
CA LEU A 106 42.32 45.13 9.41
C LEU A 106 43.81 45.46 9.50
N GLU A 107 44.61 44.58 10.09
CA GLU A 107 46.06 44.75 10.18
C GLU A 107 46.69 44.80 8.79
N VAL A 108 46.27 43.94 7.87
CA VAL A 108 46.73 43.99 6.47
C VAL A 108 46.32 45.30 5.80
N PHE A 109 45.09 45.78 6.03
CA PHE A 109 44.64 47.09 5.50
C PHE A 109 45.50 48.25 6.01
N ARG A 110 45.89 48.23 7.29
CA ARG A 110 46.72 49.30 7.90
C ARG A 110 48.15 49.35 7.36
N HIS A 111 48.67 48.22 6.88
CA HIS A 111 50.01 48.15 6.29
C HIS A 111 50.02 48.34 4.77
N ASN A 112 48.85 48.56 4.14
CA ASN A 112 48.71 48.67 2.69
C ASN A 112 47.80 49.85 2.29
N ASP A 113 48.35 51.06 2.22
CA ASP A 113 47.60 52.29 1.90
C ASP A 113 46.92 52.28 0.52
N GLN A 114 47.38 51.44 -0.40
CA GLN A 114 46.81 51.28 -1.75
C GLN A 114 45.70 50.21 -1.80
N ALA A 115 45.44 49.48 -0.70
CA ALA A 115 44.40 48.47 -0.65
C ALA A 115 43.02 49.13 -0.64
N GLY A 116 42.18 48.78 -1.62
CA GLY A 116 40.76 49.16 -1.62
C GLY A 116 39.86 48.05 -1.10
N MET A 117 40.27 46.80 -1.30
CA MET A 117 39.50 45.61 -0.96
C MET A 117 40.42 44.44 -0.56
N ILE A 118 40.02 43.66 0.43
CA ILE A 118 40.75 42.49 0.92
C ILE A 118 39.81 41.28 1.04
N GLY A 119 40.28 40.13 0.56
CA GLY A 119 39.69 38.81 0.78
C GLY A 119 40.67 37.85 1.40
N CYS A 120 40.20 36.67 1.78
CA CYS A 120 40.99 35.66 2.47
C CYS A 120 40.81 34.27 1.85
N ARG A 121 41.46 33.25 2.43
CA ARG A 121 41.30 31.86 1.99
C ARG A 121 39.92 31.35 2.42
N VAL A 122 39.07 31.06 1.42
CA VAL A 122 37.72 30.52 1.61
C VAL A 122 37.77 29.01 1.44
N LEU A 123 37.33 28.28 2.46
CA LEU A 123 37.37 26.83 2.51
C LEU A 123 35.97 26.23 2.38
N ASN A 124 35.89 25.09 1.71
CA ASN A 124 34.73 24.22 1.79
C ASN A 124 34.68 23.53 3.17
N ALA A 125 33.55 22.92 3.53
CA ALA A 125 33.41 22.19 4.80
C ALA A 125 34.39 20.99 4.94
N ASP A 126 34.98 20.52 3.85
CA ASP A 126 36.01 19.46 3.84
C ASP A 126 37.45 20.01 3.97
N GLY A 127 37.61 21.32 4.16
CA GLY A 127 38.91 21.98 4.31
C GLY A 127 39.62 22.31 3.00
N THR A 128 39.05 22.00 1.84
CA THR A 128 39.65 22.34 0.54
C THR A 128 39.40 23.80 0.15
N GLU A 129 40.37 24.45 -0.52
CA GLU A 129 40.20 25.82 -1.05
C GLU A 129 39.02 25.86 -2.05
N GLN A 130 38.10 26.80 -1.83
CA GLN A 130 36.91 26.94 -2.64
C GLN A 130 37.24 27.55 -4.00
N LYS A 131 36.62 27.01 -5.06
CA LYS A 131 36.79 27.54 -6.43
C LYS A 131 36.28 28.97 -6.51
N GLY A 132 37.06 29.84 -7.13
CA GLY A 132 36.76 31.27 -7.23
C GLY A 132 37.18 32.10 -6.03
N CYS A 133 37.84 31.50 -5.03
CA CYS A 133 38.40 32.21 -3.87
C CYS A 133 39.33 33.37 -4.28
N ARG A 134 40.26 33.09 -5.20
CA ARG A 134 41.16 34.05 -5.85
C ARG A 134 41.16 33.83 -7.34
N ARG A 135 41.06 34.93 -8.10
CA ARG A 135 40.79 34.90 -9.53
C ARG A 135 41.63 35.91 -10.29
N ARG A 136 41.94 35.56 -11.53
CA ARG A 136 42.40 36.48 -12.57
C ARG A 136 41.19 37.07 -13.31
N VAL A 137 41.36 38.17 -14.03
CA VAL A 137 40.29 38.70 -14.90
C VAL A 137 39.95 37.64 -15.94
N PRO A 138 38.67 37.26 -16.10
CA PRO A 138 38.24 36.32 -17.13
C PRO A 138 38.21 37.03 -18.48
N THR A 139 39.37 37.18 -19.12
CA THR A 139 39.45 37.63 -20.51
C THR A 139 38.74 36.64 -21.43
N PRO A 140 38.31 37.05 -22.64
CA PRO A 140 37.70 36.15 -23.62
C PRO A 140 38.47 34.82 -23.77
N TRP A 141 39.79 34.90 -23.83
CA TRP A 141 40.68 33.76 -23.95
C TRP A 141 40.69 32.86 -22.70
N ARG A 142 40.79 33.40 -21.48
CA ARG A 142 40.78 32.60 -20.24
C ARG A 142 39.44 31.91 -20.00
N THR A 143 38.33 32.52 -20.45
CA THR A 143 37.00 31.88 -20.41
C THR A 143 36.88 30.79 -21.45
N PHE A 144 37.42 30.99 -22.66
CA PHE A 144 37.52 29.94 -23.67
C PHE A 144 38.29 28.72 -23.15
N VAL A 145 39.47 28.94 -22.55
CA VAL A 145 40.28 27.91 -21.88
C VAL A 145 39.48 27.18 -20.79
N ARG A 146 38.70 27.91 -19.97
CA ARG A 146 37.85 27.33 -18.91
C ARG A 146 36.70 26.51 -19.45
N VAL A 147 36.01 26.99 -20.49
CA VAL A 147 34.85 26.31 -21.09
C VAL A 147 35.27 24.98 -21.73
N LEU A 148 36.38 24.98 -22.45
CA LEU A 148 36.93 23.78 -23.10
C LEU A 148 37.75 22.88 -22.17
N GLY A 149 38.00 23.30 -20.93
CA GLY A 149 38.82 22.54 -19.99
C GLY A 149 40.30 22.43 -20.39
N LEU A 150 40.80 23.34 -21.22
CA LEU A 150 42.17 23.28 -21.75
C LEU A 150 43.23 23.42 -20.66
N SER A 151 42.90 24.08 -19.54
CA SER A 151 43.75 24.19 -18.35
C SER A 151 44.01 22.84 -17.65
N TYR A 152 43.39 21.74 -18.10
CA TYR A 152 43.66 20.39 -17.58
C TYR A 152 44.89 19.75 -18.21
N PHE A 153 45.30 20.19 -19.42
CA PHE A 153 46.39 19.58 -20.19
C PHE A 153 47.79 20.09 -19.83
N THR A 154 47.91 21.32 -19.33
CA THR A 154 49.18 21.87 -18.83
C THR A 154 48.93 22.94 -17.77
N ARG A 155 49.75 22.93 -16.71
CA ARG A 155 49.71 23.92 -15.60
C ARG A 155 50.86 24.93 -15.65
N SER A 156 51.88 24.67 -16.47
CA SER A 156 53.10 25.48 -16.57
C SER A 156 53.02 26.56 -17.65
N THR A 157 52.06 26.47 -18.55
CA THR A 157 51.94 27.38 -19.70
C THR A 157 51.01 28.55 -19.38
N GLU A 158 51.57 29.76 -19.25
CA GLU A 158 50.88 30.97 -18.79
C GLU A 158 49.63 31.32 -19.63
N TRP A 159 49.67 31.14 -20.96
CA TRP A 159 48.53 31.42 -21.83
C TRP A 159 47.42 30.35 -21.78
N LEU A 160 47.64 29.17 -21.19
CA LEU A 160 46.62 28.12 -21.00
C LEU A 160 46.04 28.08 -19.58
N GLN A 161 46.36 29.09 -18.75
CA GLN A 161 45.82 29.20 -17.41
C GLN A 161 44.34 29.65 -17.43
N SER A 162 43.54 29.03 -16.57
CA SER A 162 42.19 29.50 -16.30
C SER A 162 42.20 30.75 -15.43
N PHE A 163 41.04 31.38 -15.25
CA PHE A 163 40.89 32.52 -14.35
C PHE A 163 40.72 32.12 -12.87
N ASP A 164 40.53 30.84 -12.55
CA ASP A 164 40.41 30.32 -11.18
C ASP A 164 41.78 29.86 -10.66
N MET A 165 42.26 30.47 -9.57
CA MET A 165 43.60 30.22 -9.02
C MET A 165 43.60 29.26 -7.81
N SER A 166 42.44 28.69 -7.43
CA SER A 166 42.29 27.82 -6.26
C SER A 166 43.10 26.51 -6.28
N LYS A 167 43.74 26.20 -7.42
CA LYS A 167 44.64 25.04 -7.58
C LYS A 167 46.11 25.42 -7.70
N GLU A 168 46.42 26.72 -7.68
CA GLU A 168 47.79 27.22 -7.65
C GLU A 168 48.31 27.18 -6.20
N PRO A 169 49.63 27.05 -5.97
CA PRO A 169 50.19 27.15 -4.63
C PRO A 169 49.74 28.42 -3.90
N LEU A 170 49.60 28.34 -2.58
CA LEU A 170 49.29 29.51 -1.78
C LEU A 170 50.51 30.44 -1.72
N PRO A 171 50.32 31.77 -1.84
CA PRO A 171 51.39 32.72 -1.63
C PRO A 171 51.80 32.73 -0.15
N GLU A 172 53.05 33.10 0.13
CA GLU A 172 53.59 33.18 1.50
C GLU A 172 53.20 34.46 2.24
N LYS A 173 52.69 35.47 1.54
CA LYS A 173 52.31 36.78 2.08
C LYS A 173 51.05 37.29 1.37
N PRO A 174 50.35 38.31 1.91
CA PRO A 174 49.29 38.99 1.18
C PRO A 174 49.76 39.48 -0.19
N VAL A 175 49.01 39.18 -1.25
CA VAL A 175 49.35 39.54 -2.64
C VAL A 175 48.17 40.18 -3.36
N PRO A 176 48.41 41.10 -4.32
CA PRO A 176 47.37 41.60 -5.20
C PRO A 176 46.86 40.50 -6.14
N VAL A 177 45.55 40.45 -6.31
CA VAL A 177 44.83 39.58 -7.25
C VAL A 177 43.79 40.38 -8.03
N ASP A 178 43.35 39.87 -9.18
CA ASP A 178 42.36 40.61 -9.98
C ASP A 178 40.96 40.58 -9.37
N ALA A 179 40.60 39.49 -8.68
CA ALA A 179 39.34 39.39 -7.95
C ALA A 179 39.37 38.36 -6.81
N ILE A 180 38.63 38.65 -5.75
CA ILE A 180 38.41 37.80 -4.56
C ILE A 180 36.95 37.35 -4.48
N SER A 181 36.63 36.29 -3.74
CA SER A 181 35.26 35.79 -3.59
C SER A 181 34.31 36.78 -2.92
N GLY A 182 33.09 36.92 -3.46
CA GLY A 182 32.01 37.68 -2.83
C GLY A 182 31.50 37.12 -1.49
N SER A 183 31.93 35.92 -1.09
CA SER A 183 31.55 35.32 0.20
C SER A 183 32.11 36.09 1.41
N LEU A 184 33.28 36.72 1.24
CA LEU A 184 33.88 37.60 2.22
C LEU A 184 34.71 38.67 1.51
N MET A 185 34.29 39.93 1.65
CA MET A 185 35.03 41.08 1.11
C MET A 185 35.09 42.18 2.16
N MET A 186 36.29 42.50 2.66
CA MET A 186 36.49 43.70 3.47
C MET A 186 36.87 44.86 2.55
N VAL A 187 36.22 46.02 2.71
CA VAL A 187 36.32 47.15 1.79
C VAL A 187 36.54 48.44 2.57
N SER A 188 37.48 49.26 2.09
CA SER A 188 37.68 50.61 2.61
C SER A 188 36.52 51.52 2.18
N ARG A 189 35.90 52.22 3.13
CA ARG A 189 34.82 53.18 2.86
C ARG A 189 35.28 54.29 1.92
N ARG A 190 36.52 54.76 2.08
CA ARG A 190 37.12 55.78 1.20
C ARG A 190 37.18 55.29 -0.24
N ALA A 191 37.74 54.09 -0.45
CA ALA A 191 37.87 53.52 -1.79
C ALA A 191 36.50 53.19 -2.40
N MET A 192 35.55 52.68 -1.60
CA MET A 192 34.18 52.44 -2.03
C MET A 192 33.46 53.71 -2.48
N ASN A 193 33.64 54.83 -1.78
CA ASN A 193 33.01 56.11 -2.16
C ASN A 193 33.54 56.66 -3.49
N ASP A 194 34.80 56.38 -3.84
CA ASP A 194 35.41 56.78 -5.13
C ASP A 194 35.03 55.81 -6.28
N VAL A 195 35.00 54.51 -6.01
CA VAL A 195 34.67 53.47 -7.00
C VAL A 195 33.16 53.35 -7.26
N GLY A 196 32.35 53.66 -6.25
CA GLY A 196 30.90 53.46 -6.23
C GLY A 196 30.48 52.06 -5.71
N PRO A 197 29.18 51.89 -5.39
CA PRO A 197 28.65 50.66 -4.78
C PRO A 197 28.61 49.46 -5.75
N LEU A 198 28.06 48.33 -5.33
CA LEU A 198 27.83 47.16 -6.19
C LEU A 198 26.86 47.51 -7.34
N ASP A 199 27.07 46.95 -8.53
CA ASP A 199 26.19 47.20 -9.70
C ASP A 199 24.90 46.37 -9.57
N GLU A 200 23.77 47.05 -9.34
CA GLU A 200 22.45 46.42 -9.15
C GLU A 200 21.92 45.68 -10.39
N GLY A 201 22.56 45.84 -11.55
CA GLY A 201 22.26 45.03 -12.73
C GLY A 201 22.66 43.55 -12.59
N TYR A 202 23.43 43.20 -11.57
CA TYR A 202 23.73 41.82 -11.18
C TYR A 202 22.80 41.38 -10.04
N PHE A 203 21.92 40.42 -10.34
CA PHE A 203 21.02 39.85 -9.32
C PHE A 203 21.76 38.90 -8.37
N LEU A 204 22.60 38.02 -8.91
CA LEU A 204 23.37 37.02 -8.17
C LEU A 204 24.50 36.50 -9.05
N HIS A 205 25.71 36.38 -8.50
CA HIS A 205 26.97 36.06 -9.16
C HIS A 205 27.47 37.11 -10.17
N CYS A 206 28.81 37.24 -10.21
CA CYS A 206 29.60 38.18 -11.00
C CYS A 206 29.53 39.66 -10.56
N GLU A 207 28.73 40.00 -9.56
CA GLU A 207 28.77 41.33 -8.93
C GLU A 207 30.09 41.60 -8.20
N ASP A 208 30.64 40.58 -7.54
CA ASP A 208 31.93 40.61 -6.87
C ASP A 208 33.08 40.84 -7.86
N LEU A 209 33.04 40.11 -8.97
CA LEU A 209 34.00 40.21 -10.07
C LEU A 209 33.93 41.59 -10.77
N ASP A 210 32.72 42.10 -11.03
CA ASP A 210 32.52 43.45 -11.55
C ASP A 210 33.13 44.50 -10.64
N TRP A 211 32.89 44.36 -9.33
CA TRP A 211 33.35 45.34 -8.36
C TRP A 211 34.87 45.33 -8.24
N CYS A 212 35.50 44.16 -8.11
CA CYS A 212 36.96 44.04 -8.11
C CYS A 212 37.59 44.67 -9.37
N MET A 213 36.99 44.46 -10.54
CA MET A 213 37.44 45.08 -11.79
C MET A 213 37.38 46.61 -11.72
N ARG A 214 36.31 47.18 -11.16
CA ARG A 214 36.20 48.65 -11.00
C ARG A 214 37.19 49.22 -9.98
N PHE A 215 37.49 48.51 -8.90
CA PHE A 215 38.55 48.89 -7.96
C PHE A 215 39.91 48.94 -8.65
N ASN A 216 40.26 47.88 -9.38
CA ASN A 216 41.52 47.81 -10.15
C ASN A 216 41.61 48.94 -11.20
N LEU A 217 40.52 49.24 -11.92
CA LEU A 217 40.49 50.34 -12.91
C LEU A 217 40.66 51.74 -12.30
N LYS A 218 40.35 51.90 -11.00
CA LYS A 218 40.56 53.13 -10.24
C LYS A 218 41.93 53.19 -9.54
N GLY A 219 42.77 52.18 -9.72
CA GLY A 219 44.12 52.11 -9.17
C GLY A 219 44.22 51.54 -7.76
N TYR A 220 43.11 51.09 -7.16
CA TYR A 220 43.13 50.42 -5.86
C TYR A 220 43.53 48.95 -6.03
N SER A 221 44.34 48.43 -5.10
CA SER A 221 44.69 47.02 -5.04
C SER A 221 43.57 46.20 -4.39
N VAL A 222 43.29 45.04 -4.99
CA VAL A 222 42.46 43.98 -4.39
C VAL A 222 43.40 42.91 -3.86
N LEU A 223 43.47 42.74 -2.54
CA LEU A 223 44.44 41.82 -1.92
C LEU A 223 43.80 40.49 -1.51
N PHE A 224 44.56 39.42 -1.68
CA PHE A 224 44.26 38.10 -1.13
C PHE A 224 45.20 37.80 0.05
N VAL A 225 44.64 37.46 1.21
CA VAL A 225 45.37 37.11 2.43
C VAL A 225 45.36 35.58 2.60
N PRO A 226 46.52 34.91 2.47
CA PRO A 226 46.59 33.45 2.49
C PRO A 226 46.45 32.83 3.89
N ASP A 227 46.80 33.57 4.94
CA ASP A 227 46.90 33.07 6.32
C ASP A 227 45.59 33.14 7.11
N VAL A 228 44.54 33.73 6.52
CA VAL A 228 43.23 33.89 7.15
C VAL A 228 42.24 32.91 6.50
N ASP A 229 41.65 32.04 7.33
CA ASP A 229 40.69 31.03 6.89
C ASP A 229 39.24 31.36 7.25
N VAL A 230 38.35 31.14 6.28
CA VAL A 230 36.89 31.22 6.48
C VAL A 230 36.21 30.02 5.83
N ILE A 231 35.32 29.36 6.56
CA ILE A 231 34.54 28.22 6.04
C ILE A 231 33.26 28.75 5.41
N HIS A 232 32.95 28.37 4.18
CA HIS A 232 31.73 28.77 3.47
C HIS A 232 30.93 27.53 3.05
N PHE A 233 29.74 27.35 3.64
CA PHE A 233 28.85 26.20 3.41
C PHE A 233 28.04 26.35 2.11
N GLN A 234 28.75 26.35 0.97
CA GLN A 234 28.16 26.58 -0.35
C GLN A 234 26.93 25.70 -0.63
N GLY A 235 25.79 26.36 -0.88
CA GLY A 235 24.59 25.72 -1.45
C GLY A 235 23.45 25.44 -0.48
N PHE A 236 23.39 26.07 0.70
CA PHE A 236 22.21 25.98 1.57
C PHE A 236 20.95 26.60 0.90
N SER A 237 21.08 27.79 0.30
CA SER A 237 20.00 28.43 -0.49
C SER A 237 19.96 27.96 -1.96
N SER A 238 21.09 27.52 -2.53
CA SER A 238 21.22 27.17 -3.96
C SER A 238 20.71 25.78 -4.34
N LYS A 239 20.61 24.85 -3.38
CA LYS A 239 20.13 23.46 -3.62
C LYS A 239 18.68 23.38 -4.06
N GLN A 240 17.86 24.38 -3.71
CA GLN A 240 16.43 24.37 -4.03
C GLN A 240 16.12 24.76 -5.49
N ARG A 241 17.03 25.49 -6.17
CA ARG A 241 16.82 25.98 -7.55
C ARG A 241 18.12 25.99 -8.38
N PRO A 242 18.76 24.82 -8.61
CA PRO A 242 20.09 24.73 -9.23
C PRO A 242 20.13 25.34 -10.65
N VAL A 243 19.08 25.15 -11.45
CA VAL A 243 19.00 25.71 -12.81
C VAL A 243 18.93 27.24 -12.80
N ARG A 244 18.19 27.83 -11.87
CA ARG A 244 18.06 29.30 -11.75
C ARG A 244 19.38 29.95 -11.32
N VAL A 245 20.10 29.33 -10.39
CA VAL A 245 21.43 29.81 -9.96
C VAL A 245 22.43 29.72 -11.11
N MET A 246 22.46 28.58 -11.84
CA MET A 246 23.28 28.44 -13.04
C MET A 246 22.95 29.50 -14.09
N TRP A 247 21.67 29.80 -14.33
CA TRP A 247 21.24 30.84 -15.26
C TRP A 247 21.82 32.22 -14.88
N HIS A 248 21.69 32.63 -13.61
CA HIS A 248 22.21 33.92 -13.15
C HIS A 248 23.73 34.01 -13.24
N MET A 249 24.47 32.94 -12.95
CA MET A 249 25.92 32.90 -13.13
C MET A 249 26.35 33.12 -14.60
N HIS A 250 25.69 32.45 -15.55
CA HIS A 250 26.02 32.59 -16.97
C HIS A 250 25.55 33.94 -17.54
N LYS A 251 24.36 34.41 -17.15
CA LYS A 251 23.85 35.75 -17.52
C LYS A 251 24.73 36.87 -16.95
N GLY A 252 25.19 36.73 -15.71
CA GLY A 252 26.13 37.66 -15.06
C GLY A 252 27.46 37.72 -15.81
N MET A 253 28.01 36.56 -16.19
CA MET A 253 29.23 36.51 -17.01
C MET A 253 29.05 37.25 -18.35
N MET A 254 27.92 37.05 -19.04
CA MET A 254 27.62 37.80 -20.28
C MET A 254 27.52 39.31 -20.07
N ARG A 255 26.92 39.74 -18.96
CA ARG A 255 26.88 41.17 -18.60
C ARG A 255 28.29 41.73 -18.36
N PHE A 256 29.13 41.00 -17.63
CA PHE A 256 30.53 41.38 -17.37
C PHE A 256 31.30 41.56 -18.68
N TYR A 257 31.15 40.64 -19.64
CA TYR A 257 31.73 40.78 -20.97
C TYR A 257 31.23 42.01 -21.72
N ASN A 258 29.92 42.22 -21.71
CA ASN A 258 29.31 43.37 -22.38
C ASN A 258 29.82 44.71 -21.81
N LYS A 259 30.04 44.76 -20.49
CA LYS A 259 30.46 45.98 -19.79
C LYS A 259 31.95 46.32 -20.02
N PHE A 260 32.85 45.34 -19.93
CA PHE A 260 34.31 45.63 -19.94
C PHE A 260 35.03 45.27 -21.24
N PHE A 261 34.45 44.43 -22.09
CA PHE A 261 35.17 43.84 -23.24
C PHE A 261 34.53 44.07 -24.60
N LEU A 262 33.22 44.35 -24.67
CA LEU A 262 32.48 44.52 -25.94
C LEU A 262 33.13 45.53 -26.90
N ARG A 263 33.65 46.65 -26.36
CA ARG A 263 34.30 47.70 -27.15
C ARG A 263 35.79 47.49 -27.35
N ARG A 264 36.39 46.52 -26.66
CA ARG A 264 37.85 46.29 -26.61
C ARG A 264 38.29 45.11 -27.47
N TYR A 265 37.35 44.29 -27.91
CA TYR A 265 37.59 43.09 -28.71
C TYR A 265 36.66 43.03 -29.93
N PRO A 266 37.06 42.39 -31.04
CA PRO A 266 36.21 42.21 -32.21
C PRO A 266 34.93 41.42 -31.88
N TRP A 267 33.80 41.82 -32.49
CA TRP A 267 32.49 41.21 -32.27
C TRP A 267 32.44 39.67 -32.52
N PRO A 268 33.21 39.05 -33.44
CA PRO A 268 33.18 37.60 -33.61
C PRO A 268 33.72 36.85 -32.39
N LEU A 269 34.74 37.38 -31.73
CA LEU A 269 35.30 36.79 -30.50
C LEU A 269 34.27 36.81 -29.37
N VAL A 270 33.49 37.88 -29.28
CA VAL A 270 32.40 38.00 -28.30
C VAL A 270 31.31 36.95 -28.55
N ILE A 271 30.96 36.67 -29.80
CA ILE A 271 29.99 35.61 -30.16
C ILE A 271 30.51 34.23 -29.75
N VAL A 272 31.78 33.92 -30.01
CA VAL A 272 32.38 32.64 -29.64
C VAL A 272 32.34 32.44 -28.12
N VAL A 273 32.69 33.48 -27.34
CA VAL A 273 32.59 33.44 -25.87
C VAL A 273 31.15 33.27 -25.42
N ALA A 274 30.20 34.01 -26.02
CA ALA A 274 28.78 33.90 -25.71
C ALA A 274 28.25 32.49 -25.94
N PHE A 275 28.59 31.89 -27.08
CA PHE A 275 28.24 30.52 -27.41
C PHE A 275 28.86 29.52 -26.42
N GLY A 276 30.14 29.69 -26.06
CA GLY A 276 30.82 28.86 -25.07
C GLY A 276 30.17 28.92 -23.67
N VAL A 277 29.78 30.10 -23.22
CA VAL A 277 29.09 30.30 -21.94
C VAL A 277 27.71 29.62 -21.97
N TRP A 278 26.91 29.85 -23.01
CA TRP A 278 25.56 29.28 -23.08
C TRP A 278 25.53 27.77 -23.34
N SER A 279 26.40 27.24 -24.21
CA SER A 279 26.52 25.79 -24.45
C SER A 279 26.84 25.02 -23.16
N ARG A 280 27.76 25.55 -22.34
CA ARG A 280 28.07 25.00 -21.02
C ARG A 280 26.86 24.99 -20.09
N PHE A 281 26.05 26.05 -20.07
CA PHE A 281 24.80 26.08 -19.31
C PHE A 281 23.86 24.93 -19.71
N PHE A 282 23.62 24.74 -21.01
CA PHE A 282 22.75 23.66 -21.49
C PHE A 282 23.29 22.27 -21.12
N ALA A 283 24.59 22.03 -21.27
CA ALA A 283 25.21 20.77 -20.89
C ALA A 283 25.02 20.43 -19.40
N LEU A 284 25.19 21.41 -18.51
CA LEU A 284 24.98 21.23 -17.08
C LEU A 284 23.51 20.96 -16.72
N VAL A 285 22.57 21.60 -17.42
CA VAL A 285 21.13 21.33 -17.24
C VAL A 285 20.78 19.89 -17.65
N VAL A 286 21.25 19.43 -18.81
CA VAL A 286 21.03 18.05 -19.27
C VAL A 286 21.60 17.03 -18.27
N GLN A 287 22.83 17.26 -17.81
CA GLN A 287 23.48 16.40 -16.81
C GLN A 287 22.68 16.32 -15.49
N HIS A 288 22.13 17.45 -15.04
CA HIS A 288 21.31 17.52 -13.82
C HIS A 288 19.97 16.77 -13.98
N SER A 289 19.30 16.93 -15.12
CA SER A 289 18.05 16.23 -15.45
C SER A 289 18.24 14.71 -15.48
N PHE A 290 19.32 14.24 -16.10
CA PHE A 290 19.64 12.81 -16.19
C PHE A 290 19.86 12.16 -14.81
N ARG A 291 20.61 12.81 -13.92
CA ARG A 291 20.82 12.33 -12.54
C ARG A 291 19.51 12.25 -11.74
N SER A 292 18.64 13.23 -11.92
CA SER A 292 17.35 13.29 -11.22
C SER A 292 16.41 12.14 -11.61
N ILE A 293 16.42 11.74 -12.89
CA ILE A 293 15.67 10.58 -13.40
C ILE A 293 16.19 9.28 -12.78
N ILE A 294 17.51 9.09 -12.73
CA ILE A 294 18.12 7.89 -12.12
C ILE A 294 17.73 7.76 -10.64
N ASP A 295 17.76 8.84 -9.87
CA ASP A 295 17.41 8.81 -8.45
C ASP A 295 15.91 8.56 -8.22
N LEU A 296 15.03 9.05 -9.11
CA LEU A 296 13.61 8.71 -9.10
C LEU A 296 13.40 7.20 -9.31
N LEU A 297 14.05 6.63 -10.32
CA LEU A 297 13.99 5.19 -10.61
C LEU A 297 14.51 4.37 -9.43
N ARG A 298 15.65 4.73 -8.83
CA ARG A 298 16.16 4.07 -7.62
C ARG A 298 15.16 4.08 -6.46
N LYS A 299 14.47 5.21 -6.22
CA LYS A 299 13.45 5.30 -5.16
C LYS A 299 12.26 4.39 -5.42
N ILE A 300 11.82 4.26 -6.68
CA ILE A 300 10.75 3.33 -7.08
C ILE A 300 11.22 1.89 -6.82
N PHE A 301 12.40 1.50 -7.29
CA PHE A 301 12.98 0.18 -7.05
C PHE A 301 13.16 -0.12 -5.56
N ALA A 302 13.56 0.86 -4.74
CA ALA A 302 13.69 0.69 -3.29
C ALA A 302 12.34 0.42 -2.60
N ARG A 303 11.25 1.11 -3.02
CA ARG A 303 9.89 0.84 -2.52
C ARG A 303 9.42 -0.56 -2.88
N VAL A 304 9.66 -0.96 -4.14
CA VAL A 304 9.37 -2.32 -4.60
C VAL A 304 10.15 -3.34 -3.76
N LYS A 305 11.46 -3.12 -3.55
CA LYS A 305 12.30 -3.98 -2.71
C LYS A 305 11.79 -4.09 -1.27
N GLN A 306 11.32 -3.00 -0.66
CA GLN A 306 10.77 -3.02 0.70
C GLN A 306 9.53 -3.92 0.82
N VAL A 307 8.69 -3.97 -0.23
CA VAL A 307 7.52 -4.88 -0.29
C VAL A 307 7.93 -6.34 -0.50
N PHE A 308 9.00 -6.60 -1.25
CA PHE A 308 9.49 -7.96 -1.51
C PHE A 308 10.43 -8.53 -0.43
N SER A 309 11.02 -7.69 0.44
CA SER A 309 12.01 -8.09 1.45
C SER A 309 11.46 -8.22 2.88
N SER A 310 10.26 -7.72 3.19
CA SER A 310 9.67 -7.88 4.53
C SER A 310 9.00 -9.26 4.69
N GLU A 311 9.77 -10.30 5.00
CA GLU A 311 9.26 -11.50 5.65
C GLU A 311 9.05 -11.18 7.15
N ARG A 312 7.89 -10.60 7.52
CA ARG A 312 7.34 -10.86 8.86
C ARG A 312 6.39 -12.02 8.72
N GLU A 313 6.55 -13.03 9.58
CA GLU A 313 5.59 -14.12 9.75
C GLU A 313 4.23 -13.53 10.14
N ASP A 314 3.35 -13.32 9.16
CA ASP A 314 1.92 -13.19 9.42
C ASP A 314 1.40 -14.59 9.79
N LYS A 315 1.52 -14.95 11.07
CA LYS A 315 0.93 -16.17 11.63
C LYS A 315 -0.59 -16.03 11.58
N LEU A 316 -1.22 -16.81 10.70
CA LEU A 316 -2.67 -17.05 10.70
C LEU A 316 -3.04 -17.82 11.99
N ASP A 317 -4.02 -17.29 12.70
CA ASP A 317 -4.61 -17.87 13.91
C ASP A 317 -5.39 -19.16 13.56
N PRO A 318 -5.10 -20.33 14.17
CA PRO A 318 -5.69 -21.62 13.79
C PRO A 318 -7.14 -21.85 14.28
N SER A 319 -7.83 -20.85 14.84
CA SER A 319 -9.19 -21.01 15.39
C SER A 319 -10.32 -21.02 14.35
N PHE A 320 -10.03 -20.76 13.07
CA PHE A 320 -11.05 -20.41 12.06
C PHE A 320 -11.97 -21.53 11.60
N LEU A 321 -11.74 -22.73 12.12
CA LEU A 321 -11.99 -23.86 11.31
C LEU A 321 -13.28 -24.66 11.68
N GLN A 322 -14.55 -24.28 11.51
CA GLN A 322 -15.72 -25.25 11.44
C GLN A 322 -16.93 -24.64 10.78
N PHE A 323 -17.47 -25.20 9.67
CA PHE A 323 -18.91 -25.50 9.43
C PHE A 323 -19.14 -26.40 8.17
N LYS A 324 -20.29 -27.09 8.14
CA LYS A 324 -20.76 -28.17 7.22
C LYS A 324 -21.76 -27.67 6.16
N THR A 325 -21.89 -28.33 5.01
CA THR A 325 -23.06 -28.20 4.08
C THR A 325 -23.41 -29.50 3.31
N ASN A 326 -24.72 -29.75 3.14
CA ASN A 326 -25.39 -30.81 2.36
C ASN A 326 -26.08 -30.22 1.09
N SER A 327 -26.56 -31.07 0.17
CA SER A 327 -26.91 -30.82 -1.26
C SER A 327 -28.41 -30.77 -1.67
N GLN A 328 -28.66 -30.15 -2.86
CA GLN A 328 -29.76 -30.32 -3.88
C GLN A 328 -31.17 -29.67 -3.72
N SER A 329 -31.55 -28.76 -4.66
CA SER A 329 -32.57 -28.88 -5.75
C SER A 329 -32.66 -27.54 -6.55
N ALA A 330 -33.23 -27.48 -7.75
CA ALA A 330 -33.34 -26.22 -8.54
C ALA A 330 -34.58 -25.43 -8.09
N HIS A 331 -34.37 -24.25 -7.51
CA HIS A 331 -35.40 -23.51 -6.78
C HIS A 331 -36.05 -22.39 -7.63
N PRO A 332 -37.27 -21.92 -7.28
CA PRO A 332 -38.04 -20.90 -8.02
C PRO A 332 -37.36 -19.52 -8.14
N HIS A 333 -37.76 -18.67 -9.09
CA HIS A 333 -37.22 -17.30 -9.23
C HIS A 333 -37.73 -16.38 -8.08
N ILE A 334 -36.83 -15.62 -7.44
CA ILE A 334 -37.11 -14.66 -6.35
C ILE A 334 -36.84 -13.22 -6.77
N LEU A 335 -37.73 -12.29 -6.39
CA LEU A 335 -37.47 -10.85 -6.42
C LEU A 335 -36.95 -10.36 -5.06
N VAL A 336 -35.80 -9.69 -5.06
CA VAL A 336 -35.23 -9.05 -3.86
C VAL A 336 -35.32 -7.53 -3.99
N LEU A 337 -36.20 -6.93 -3.17
CA LEU A 337 -36.37 -5.49 -3.09
C LEU A 337 -35.35 -4.86 -2.14
N GLY A 338 -34.63 -3.82 -2.58
CA GLY A 338 -33.60 -3.19 -1.74
C GLY A 338 -32.36 -4.07 -1.55
N ALA A 339 -31.95 -4.80 -2.60
CA ALA A 339 -30.89 -5.80 -2.56
C ALA A 339 -29.49 -5.26 -2.17
N ARG A 340 -29.28 -3.94 -2.26
CA ARG A 340 -28.04 -3.27 -1.80
C ARG A 340 -27.98 -2.97 -0.30
N SER A 341 -28.98 -3.40 0.47
CA SER A 341 -29.00 -3.26 1.92
C SER A 341 -27.96 -4.16 2.59
N GLN A 342 -27.74 -3.97 3.90
CA GLN A 342 -26.81 -4.77 4.68
C GLN A 342 -27.17 -6.26 4.73
N VAL A 343 -28.46 -6.57 4.86
CA VAL A 343 -28.94 -7.95 4.78
C VAL A 343 -28.82 -8.46 3.34
N GLY A 344 -29.09 -7.61 2.34
CA GLY A 344 -29.02 -7.98 0.93
C GLY A 344 -27.61 -8.40 0.48
N HIS A 345 -26.57 -7.77 1.05
CA HIS A 345 -25.19 -8.15 0.83
C HIS A 345 -24.89 -9.63 1.15
N PHE A 346 -25.51 -10.17 2.20
CA PHE A 346 -25.35 -11.57 2.62
C PHE A 346 -26.42 -12.49 2.02
N LEU A 347 -27.63 -11.98 1.78
CA LEU A 347 -28.75 -12.75 1.27
C LEU A 347 -28.57 -13.18 -0.18
N ILE A 348 -28.10 -12.28 -1.05
CA ILE A 348 -27.97 -12.56 -2.48
C ILE A 348 -27.05 -13.78 -2.73
N PRO A 349 -25.83 -13.86 -2.16
CA PRO A 349 -25.00 -15.05 -2.30
C PRO A 349 -25.64 -16.33 -1.75
N ARG A 350 -26.38 -16.25 -0.63
CA ARG A 350 -27.07 -17.41 -0.03
C ARG A 350 -28.15 -17.95 -0.94
N LEU A 351 -28.96 -17.07 -1.54
CA LEU A 351 -29.99 -17.46 -2.49
C LEU A 351 -29.38 -18.09 -3.76
N ILE A 352 -28.31 -17.50 -4.31
CA ILE A 352 -27.60 -18.10 -5.47
C ILE A 352 -27.03 -19.48 -5.10
N ASN A 353 -26.37 -19.60 -3.95
CA ASN A 353 -25.79 -20.86 -3.47
C ASN A 353 -26.85 -21.92 -3.16
N ALA A 354 -28.04 -21.48 -2.73
CA ALA A 354 -29.18 -22.35 -2.53
C ALA A 354 -29.85 -22.72 -3.86
N GLY A 355 -29.45 -22.14 -5.01
CA GLY A 355 -29.93 -22.53 -6.33
C GLY A 355 -31.13 -21.73 -6.85
N TYR A 356 -31.41 -20.55 -6.29
CA TYR A 356 -32.47 -19.66 -6.75
C TYR A 356 -31.97 -18.72 -7.87
N LEU A 357 -32.84 -18.43 -8.84
CA LEU A 357 -32.68 -17.29 -9.75
C LEU A 357 -33.18 -16.02 -9.06
N ILE A 358 -32.53 -14.88 -9.30
CA ILE A 358 -32.80 -13.65 -8.55
C ILE A 358 -32.99 -12.44 -9.47
N THR A 359 -34.10 -11.72 -9.30
CA THR A 359 -34.22 -10.33 -9.76
C THR A 359 -33.94 -9.40 -8.59
N ALA A 360 -32.87 -8.63 -8.64
CA ALA A 360 -32.43 -7.73 -7.57
C ALA A 360 -32.66 -6.25 -7.94
N THR A 361 -33.24 -5.47 -7.03
CA THR A 361 -33.54 -4.06 -7.31
C THR A 361 -32.66 -3.08 -6.53
N SER A 362 -32.38 -1.93 -7.15
CA SER A 362 -31.60 -0.82 -6.58
C SER A 362 -32.04 0.52 -7.15
N ARG A 363 -32.03 1.58 -6.33
CA ARG A 363 -32.29 2.98 -6.77
C ARG A 363 -31.21 3.57 -7.69
N LYS A 364 -30.09 2.88 -7.85
CA LYS A 364 -28.98 3.27 -8.72
C LYS A 364 -28.65 2.12 -9.63
N LYS A 365 -28.36 2.41 -10.90
CA LYS A 365 -27.78 1.44 -11.84
C LYS A 365 -26.59 0.70 -11.21
N VAL A 366 -26.65 -0.63 -11.24
CA VAL A 366 -25.58 -1.51 -10.79
C VAL A 366 -24.96 -2.16 -12.02
N GLN A 367 -23.66 -1.94 -12.24
CA GLN A 367 -22.90 -2.73 -13.20
C GLN A 367 -22.44 -4.00 -12.49
N SER A 368 -23.20 -5.09 -12.60
CA SER A 368 -22.70 -6.40 -12.17
C SER A 368 -21.91 -7.04 -13.31
N ALA A 369 -20.88 -7.82 -12.97
CA ALA A 369 -20.42 -8.84 -13.89
C ALA A 369 -21.62 -9.71 -14.28
N SER A 370 -21.65 -10.22 -15.51
CA SER A 370 -22.73 -11.03 -16.09
C SER A 370 -22.88 -12.39 -15.37
N ILE A 371 -23.35 -12.37 -14.13
CA ILE A 371 -23.76 -13.52 -13.35
C ILE A 371 -25.14 -13.91 -13.85
N ARG A 372 -25.32 -15.14 -14.32
CA ARG A 372 -26.54 -15.59 -15.00
C ARG A 372 -27.72 -15.71 -14.05
N GLU A 373 -27.43 -15.97 -12.77
CA GLU A 373 -28.38 -16.25 -11.70
C GLU A 373 -28.94 -14.97 -11.06
N ILE A 374 -28.46 -13.78 -11.45
CA ILE A 374 -28.95 -12.49 -10.93
C ILE A 374 -29.13 -11.43 -12.02
N GLU A 375 -30.34 -10.89 -12.10
CA GLU A 375 -30.68 -9.73 -12.91
C GLU A 375 -30.80 -8.48 -12.04
N TRP A 376 -30.06 -7.40 -12.37
CA TRP A 376 -30.19 -6.12 -11.67
C TRP A 376 -31.16 -5.18 -12.37
N ARG A 377 -32.14 -4.67 -11.63
CA ARG A 377 -33.06 -3.63 -12.10
C ARG A 377 -32.94 -2.35 -11.30
N GLU A 378 -32.94 -1.24 -12.04
CA GLU A 378 -33.03 0.08 -11.44
C GLU A 378 -34.50 0.36 -11.10
N LEU A 379 -34.79 0.49 -9.80
CA LEU A 379 -36.15 0.72 -9.32
C LEU A 379 -36.11 1.63 -8.08
N ASP A 380 -36.93 2.66 -8.12
CA ASP A 380 -37.24 3.48 -6.96
C ASP A 380 -38.68 3.19 -6.50
N LEU A 381 -38.82 2.49 -5.36
CA LEU A 381 -40.12 2.16 -4.78
C LEU A 381 -40.94 3.39 -4.34
N SER A 382 -40.32 4.58 -4.33
CA SER A 382 -41.01 5.84 -4.02
C SER A 382 -41.57 6.57 -5.24
N SER A 383 -41.20 6.19 -6.48
CA SER A 383 -41.83 6.77 -7.68
C SER A 383 -43.22 6.16 -7.89
N GLU A 384 -44.04 6.79 -8.74
CA GLU A 384 -45.37 6.27 -9.15
C GLU A 384 -45.30 5.46 -10.46
N ASP A 385 -44.11 5.29 -11.04
CA ASP A 385 -43.95 4.61 -12.32
C ASP A 385 -44.41 3.14 -12.22
N GLU A 386 -45.08 2.64 -13.26
CA GLU A 386 -45.46 1.23 -13.36
C GLU A 386 -44.22 0.35 -13.53
N PHE A 387 -44.13 -0.73 -12.76
CA PHE A 387 -43.04 -1.68 -12.84
C PHE A 387 -43.56 -3.04 -13.25
N ILE A 388 -43.19 -3.48 -14.46
CA ILE A 388 -43.60 -4.78 -15.01
C ILE A 388 -42.54 -5.82 -14.66
N LEU A 389 -42.91 -6.83 -13.88
CA LEU A 389 -42.16 -8.09 -13.77
C LEU A 389 -42.28 -8.81 -15.11
N LEU A 390 -41.14 -9.10 -15.75
CA LEU A 390 -41.11 -9.77 -17.06
C LEU A 390 -41.27 -11.30 -16.92
N GLU A 391 -41.35 -11.81 -15.69
CA GLU A 391 -41.36 -13.24 -15.35
C GLU A 391 -42.31 -13.53 -14.18
N ASP A 392 -42.79 -14.78 -14.09
CA ASP A 392 -43.70 -15.27 -13.05
C ASP A 392 -42.97 -15.41 -11.71
N ILE A 393 -42.90 -14.31 -10.95
CA ILE A 393 -42.19 -14.26 -9.67
C ILE A 393 -43.17 -14.47 -8.52
N ALA A 394 -43.19 -15.71 -8.02
CA ALA A 394 -44.05 -16.10 -6.91
C ALA A 394 -43.52 -15.66 -5.52
N ASN A 395 -42.20 -15.48 -5.38
CA ASN A 395 -41.53 -15.22 -4.11
C ASN A 395 -40.84 -13.85 -4.08
N VAL A 396 -41.16 -13.03 -3.09
CA VAL A 396 -40.58 -11.69 -2.92
C VAL A 396 -39.97 -11.54 -1.53
N ILE A 397 -38.74 -11.04 -1.46
CA ILE A 397 -38.08 -10.64 -0.21
C ILE A 397 -37.82 -9.13 -0.24
N SER A 398 -38.46 -8.39 0.64
CA SER A 398 -38.30 -6.94 0.75
C SER A 398 -37.40 -6.54 1.90
N LEU A 399 -36.23 -6.02 1.53
CA LEU A 399 -35.26 -5.39 2.43
C LEU A 399 -35.36 -3.86 2.40
N ALA A 400 -36.33 -3.33 1.66
CA ALA A 400 -36.63 -1.92 1.59
C ALA A 400 -37.41 -1.45 2.84
N PRO A 401 -37.40 -0.15 3.16
CA PRO A 401 -38.23 0.39 4.23
C PRO A 401 -39.71 0.02 4.04
N ILE A 402 -40.30 -0.52 5.09
CA ILE A 402 -41.63 -1.15 5.07
C ILE A 402 -42.75 -0.26 4.48
N TRP A 403 -42.72 1.04 4.75
CA TRP A 403 -43.70 2.02 4.25
C TRP A 403 -43.61 2.30 2.74
N LEU A 404 -42.54 1.90 2.06
CA LEU A 404 -42.45 2.01 0.60
C LEU A 404 -43.12 0.83 -0.10
N LEU A 405 -43.32 -0.28 0.63
CA LEU A 405 -43.92 -1.48 0.07
C LEU A 405 -45.46 -1.40 0.06
N THR A 406 -46.06 -0.63 0.98
CA THR A 406 -47.51 -0.55 1.16
C THR A 406 -48.28 -0.13 -0.08
N SER A 407 -47.70 0.69 -0.96
CA SER A 407 -48.33 1.14 -2.20
C SER A 407 -48.20 0.16 -3.37
N ARG A 408 -47.34 -0.86 -3.24
CA ARG A 408 -46.96 -1.76 -4.34
C ARG A 408 -47.46 -3.20 -4.18
N ILE A 409 -48.06 -3.55 -3.04
CA ILE A 409 -48.56 -4.93 -2.80
C ILE A 409 -49.61 -5.35 -3.82
N SER A 410 -50.60 -4.50 -4.12
CA SER A 410 -51.65 -4.84 -5.09
C SER A 410 -51.10 -5.08 -6.50
N GLU A 411 -50.07 -4.32 -6.90
CA GLU A 411 -49.38 -4.49 -8.17
C GLU A 411 -48.60 -5.81 -8.21
N LEU A 412 -47.80 -6.10 -7.19
CA LEU A 412 -47.05 -7.35 -7.08
C LEU A 412 -47.97 -8.58 -7.00
N ALA A 413 -49.10 -8.46 -6.29
CA ALA A 413 -50.13 -9.50 -6.22
C ALA A 413 -50.75 -9.77 -7.61
N GLY A 414 -51.10 -8.70 -8.34
CA GLY A 414 -51.63 -8.79 -9.70
C GLY A 414 -50.64 -9.42 -10.71
N GLN A 415 -49.35 -9.36 -10.42
CA GLN A 415 -48.28 -9.96 -11.21
C GLN A 415 -47.86 -11.38 -10.74
N GLY A 416 -48.61 -11.98 -9.82
CA GLY A 416 -48.43 -13.40 -9.45
C GLY A 416 -47.67 -13.67 -8.14
N MET A 417 -47.32 -12.64 -7.36
CA MET A 417 -46.69 -12.83 -6.04
C MET A 417 -47.61 -13.63 -5.10
N ARG A 418 -47.08 -14.72 -4.52
CA ARG A 418 -47.78 -15.57 -3.55
C ARG A 418 -47.13 -15.58 -2.18
N ARG A 419 -45.84 -15.22 -2.10
CA ARG A 419 -45.03 -15.25 -0.89
C ARG A 419 -44.27 -13.94 -0.71
N LEU A 420 -44.35 -13.36 0.49
CA LEU A 420 -43.65 -12.13 0.86
C LEU A 420 -42.92 -12.26 2.21
N ILE A 421 -41.61 -12.01 2.23
CA ILE A 421 -40.84 -11.79 3.46
C ILE A 421 -40.45 -10.31 3.53
N PHE A 422 -40.69 -9.64 4.64
CA PHE A 422 -40.39 -8.22 4.78
C PHE A 422 -39.92 -7.84 6.19
N PHE A 423 -39.17 -6.75 6.26
CA PHE A 423 -38.54 -6.28 7.49
C PHE A 423 -39.22 -5.03 8.04
N SER A 424 -39.43 -5.03 9.35
CA SER A 424 -39.69 -3.84 10.15
C SER A 424 -38.55 -3.65 11.14
N SER A 425 -38.83 -3.22 12.37
CA SER A 425 -37.84 -3.08 13.44
C SER A 425 -38.53 -3.16 14.80
N THR A 426 -37.81 -3.74 15.77
CA THR A 426 -38.16 -3.66 17.20
C THR A 426 -38.25 -2.23 17.74
N SER A 427 -37.76 -1.24 16.97
CA SER A 427 -37.97 0.19 17.22
C SER A 427 -39.45 0.57 17.35
N ARG A 428 -40.37 -0.20 16.73
CA ARG A 428 -41.81 -0.02 16.89
C ARG A 428 -42.24 -0.06 18.37
N PHE A 429 -41.64 -0.94 19.18
CA PHE A 429 -42.01 -1.11 20.59
C PHE A 429 -41.29 -0.13 21.52
N THR A 430 -40.05 0.24 21.18
CA THR A 430 -39.15 0.97 22.10
C THR A 430 -39.15 2.48 21.92
N LYS A 431 -39.74 2.99 20.84
CA LYS A 431 -39.69 4.43 20.51
C LYS A 431 -41.02 5.17 20.66
N LEU A 432 -42.11 4.49 21.03
CA LEU A 432 -43.44 5.12 21.19
C LEU A 432 -43.47 6.17 22.31
N GLU A 433 -42.70 5.96 23.38
CA GLU A 433 -42.60 6.86 24.54
C GLU A 433 -41.33 7.74 24.50
N SER A 434 -40.63 7.77 23.36
CA SER A 434 -39.42 8.58 23.18
C SER A 434 -39.72 10.06 23.42
N SER A 435 -38.84 10.79 24.10
CA SER A 435 -38.95 12.25 24.26
C SER A 435 -38.75 13.02 22.95
N TYR A 436 -38.17 12.38 21.92
CA TYR A 436 -37.97 12.94 20.59
C TYR A 436 -39.13 12.61 19.64
N GLU A 437 -39.74 13.65 19.06
CA GLU A 437 -40.91 13.56 18.18
C GLU A 437 -40.68 12.65 16.97
N GLY A 438 -39.57 12.81 16.25
CA GLY A 438 -39.27 12.00 15.07
C GLY A 438 -39.08 10.49 15.36
N ASP A 439 -38.73 10.11 16.58
CA ASP A 439 -38.66 8.69 16.98
C ASP A 439 -40.05 8.12 17.23
N ARG A 440 -40.96 8.91 17.81
CA ARG A 440 -42.37 8.54 17.97
C ARG A 440 -43.06 8.41 16.61
N ASP A 441 -42.79 9.35 15.70
CA ASP A 441 -43.35 9.32 14.34
C ASP A 441 -42.83 8.12 13.55
N LEU A 442 -41.55 7.77 13.67
CA LEU A 442 -41.01 6.55 13.07
C LEU A 442 -41.68 5.29 13.64
N ALA A 443 -41.87 5.21 14.96
CA ALA A 443 -42.52 4.06 15.60
C ALA A 443 -43.97 3.90 15.14
N LYS A 444 -44.73 5.00 15.06
CA LYS A 444 -46.08 5.04 14.50
C LYS A 444 -46.11 4.60 13.05
N ARG A 445 -45.22 5.16 12.22
CA ARG A 445 -45.13 4.81 10.80
C ARG A 445 -44.80 3.32 10.59
N LEU A 446 -43.90 2.75 11.40
CA LEU A 446 -43.62 1.31 11.37
C LEU A 446 -44.87 0.50 11.75
N ALA A 447 -45.55 0.87 12.83
CA ALA A 447 -46.78 0.18 13.27
C ALA A 447 -47.90 0.21 12.22
N GLU A 448 -48.19 1.39 11.68
CA GLU A 448 -49.21 1.59 10.65
C GLU A 448 -48.86 0.83 9.35
N SER A 449 -47.58 0.81 8.97
CA SER A 449 -47.13 0.10 7.77
C SER A 449 -47.19 -1.42 7.94
N GLU A 450 -46.85 -1.93 9.13
CA GLU A 450 -47.00 -3.37 9.45
C GLU A 450 -48.47 -3.79 9.34
N GLU A 451 -49.37 -3.07 9.99
CA GLU A 451 -50.81 -3.37 9.97
C GLU A 451 -51.38 -3.30 8.55
N ARG A 452 -51.03 -2.24 7.80
CA ARG A 452 -51.49 -2.07 6.43
C ARG A 452 -50.98 -3.17 5.50
N LEU A 453 -49.70 -3.56 5.58
CA LEU A 453 -49.16 -4.63 4.75
C LEU A 453 -49.80 -5.98 5.07
N ILE A 454 -50.01 -6.29 6.34
CA ILE A 454 -50.65 -7.54 6.76
C ILE A 454 -52.07 -7.61 6.20
N GLU A 455 -52.82 -6.51 6.25
CA GLU A 455 -54.17 -6.45 5.72
C GLU A 455 -54.21 -6.56 4.18
N GLU A 456 -53.30 -5.89 3.46
CA GLU A 456 -53.20 -6.04 2.00
C GLU A 456 -52.80 -7.47 1.60
N CYS A 457 -51.84 -8.09 2.29
CA CYS A 457 -51.47 -9.48 2.04
C CYS A 457 -52.65 -10.43 2.31
N ARG A 458 -53.45 -10.18 3.35
CA ARG A 458 -54.68 -10.95 3.63
C ARG A 458 -55.71 -10.80 2.51
N ARG A 459 -55.94 -9.58 2.03
CA ARG A 459 -56.90 -9.28 0.96
C ARG A 459 -56.57 -9.99 -0.35
N HIS A 460 -55.29 -10.08 -0.67
CA HIS A 460 -54.78 -10.71 -1.90
C HIS A 460 -54.32 -12.16 -1.72
N ASN A 461 -54.58 -12.76 -0.55
CA ASN A 461 -54.22 -14.15 -0.21
C ASN A 461 -52.72 -14.48 -0.39
N ILE A 462 -51.84 -13.57 0.04
CA ILE A 462 -50.38 -13.71 0.01
C ILE A 462 -49.88 -14.28 1.34
N ALA A 463 -49.09 -15.36 1.28
CA ALA A 463 -48.38 -15.90 2.44
C ALA A 463 -47.25 -14.95 2.85
N TRP A 464 -47.30 -14.40 4.06
CA TRP A 464 -46.39 -13.34 4.48
C TRP A 464 -45.61 -13.67 5.76
N THR A 465 -44.39 -13.16 5.91
CA THR A 465 -43.62 -13.26 7.16
C THR A 465 -42.95 -11.93 7.46
N LEU A 466 -43.12 -11.47 8.70
CA LEU A 466 -42.59 -10.21 9.18
C LEU A 466 -41.41 -10.45 10.14
N PHE A 467 -40.25 -9.90 9.80
CA PHE A 467 -39.09 -9.88 10.67
C PHE A 467 -38.88 -8.51 11.32
N ARG A 468 -38.74 -8.50 12.65
CA ARG A 468 -38.40 -7.34 13.48
C ARG A 468 -37.01 -7.54 14.07
N PRO A 469 -35.94 -7.19 13.33
CA PRO A 469 -34.60 -7.28 13.87
C PRO A 469 -34.38 -6.27 15.02
N THR A 470 -33.45 -6.60 15.89
CA THR A 470 -32.88 -5.70 16.90
C THR A 470 -31.83 -4.77 16.26
N MET A 471 -30.66 -4.60 16.88
CA MET A 471 -29.60 -3.74 16.37
C MET A 471 -28.75 -4.49 15.33
N VAL A 472 -28.96 -4.19 14.04
CA VAL A 472 -28.25 -4.87 12.94
C VAL A 472 -26.83 -4.35 12.75
N TYR A 473 -25.85 -5.25 12.56
CA TYR A 473 -24.44 -4.93 12.26
C TYR A 473 -23.79 -5.97 11.30
N GLY A 474 -22.58 -5.72 10.77
CA GLY A 474 -21.85 -6.68 9.89
C GLY A 474 -21.34 -6.21 8.51
N CYS A 475 -21.65 -4.98 8.05
CA CYS A 475 -21.03 -4.42 6.82
C CYS A 475 -20.59 -2.96 6.99
N GLY A 476 -20.60 -2.43 8.22
CA GLY A 476 -20.32 -1.02 8.51
C GLY A 476 -21.29 0.00 7.88
N MET A 477 -22.49 -0.47 7.50
CA MET A 477 -23.60 0.38 7.05
C MET A 477 -24.55 0.77 8.20
N ASP A 478 -24.38 0.20 9.40
CA ASP A 478 -25.18 0.54 10.57
C ASP A 478 -24.81 1.93 11.10
N ARG A 479 -25.69 2.55 11.88
CA ARG A 479 -25.44 3.89 12.50
C ARG A 479 -25.19 3.82 14.00
N ASN A 480 -25.21 2.63 14.60
CA ASN A 480 -25.12 2.47 16.05
C ASN A 480 -23.72 2.03 16.45
N ILE A 481 -23.40 0.77 16.18
CA ILE A 481 -22.13 0.15 16.52
C ILE A 481 -21.03 0.90 15.76
N PHE A 482 -21.28 1.18 14.49
CA PHE A 482 -20.40 1.89 13.60
C PHE A 482 -20.02 3.31 14.10
N SER A 483 -20.98 4.07 14.63
CA SER A 483 -20.70 5.38 15.25
C SER A 483 -19.87 5.26 16.54
N ILE A 484 -20.12 4.23 17.35
CA ILE A 484 -19.34 3.96 18.58
C ILE A 484 -17.87 3.69 18.23
N ALA A 485 -17.62 2.80 17.29
CA ALA A 485 -16.25 2.49 16.88
C ALA A 485 -15.54 3.69 16.25
N GLY A 486 -16.28 4.52 15.51
CA GLY A 486 -15.71 5.71 14.95
C GLY A 486 -15.24 6.71 15.98
N PHE A 487 -16.05 6.92 17.01
CA PHE A 487 -15.67 7.71 18.18
C PHE A 487 -14.42 7.15 18.87
N ILE A 488 -14.40 5.85 19.16
CA ILE A 488 -13.27 5.18 19.81
C ILE A 488 -11.99 5.30 19.00
N ARG A 489 -12.08 5.16 17.67
CA ARG A 489 -10.94 5.26 16.79
C ARG A 489 -10.37 6.68 16.73
N HIS A 490 -11.24 7.69 16.68
CA HIS A 490 -10.86 9.09 16.62
C HIS A 490 -10.27 9.59 17.95
N PHE A 491 -10.98 9.38 19.06
CA PHE A 491 -10.60 9.94 20.37
C PHE A 491 -9.79 8.98 21.25
N GLY A 492 -9.71 7.69 20.90
CA GLY A 492 -9.00 6.69 21.70
C GLY A 492 -9.67 6.37 23.04
N CYS A 493 -10.85 6.93 23.31
CA CYS A 493 -11.66 6.72 24.51
C CYS A 493 -13.15 6.72 24.12
N PHE A 494 -14.02 6.32 25.04
CA PHE A 494 -15.48 6.43 24.90
C PHE A 494 -16.09 7.07 26.14
N ILE A 495 -16.95 8.08 25.96
CA ILE A 495 -17.62 8.77 27.06
C ILE A 495 -18.95 8.05 27.32
N MET A 496 -19.14 7.59 28.55
CA MET A 496 -20.34 6.90 29.00
C MET A 496 -21.09 7.78 29.99
N ALA A 497 -22.38 8.02 29.71
CA ALA A 497 -23.25 8.79 30.58
C ALA A 497 -24.05 7.81 31.46
N GLY A 498 -23.64 7.65 32.71
CA GLY A 498 -24.12 6.56 33.59
C GLY A 498 -23.21 5.32 33.55
N GLU A 499 -23.69 4.18 34.05
CA GLU A 499 -22.96 2.91 34.13
C GLU A 499 -23.09 2.05 32.86
N GLY A 500 -24.03 2.39 31.96
CA GLY A 500 -24.26 1.70 30.69
C GLY A 500 -24.76 0.27 30.90
N LYS A 501 -25.66 0.07 31.87
CA LYS A 501 -26.19 -1.25 32.24
C LYS A 501 -27.24 -1.79 31.27
N GLY A 502 -27.81 -0.93 30.43
CA GLY A 502 -28.86 -1.31 29.49
C GLY A 502 -28.41 -2.40 28.52
N CYS A 503 -29.18 -3.47 28.43
CA CYS A 503 -28.86 -4.66 27.65
C CYS A 503 -29.22 -4.50 26.17
N ARG A 504 -28.42 -5.11 25.29
CA ARG A 504 -28.55 -5.10 23.82
C ARG A 504 -28.33 -6.51 23.29
N GLN A 505 -29.06 -6.85 22.24
CA GLN A 505 -28.86 -8.10 21.50
C GLN A 505 -28.52 -7.80 20.04
N PRO A 506 -27.30 -7.31 19.73
CA PRO A 506 -26.93 -6.95 18.37
C PRO A 506 -26.95 -8.17 17.45
N VAL A 507 -27.65 -8.08 16.33
CA VAL A 507 -27.84 -9.18 15.37
C VAL A 507 -27.00 -8.96 14.12
N HIS A 508 -26.28 -9.99 13.68
CA HIS A 508 -25.47 -9.87 12.47
C HIS A 508 -26.36 -9.95 11.22
N ALA A 509 -26.08 -9.13 10.22
CA ALA A 509 -26.90 -9.06 9.01
C ALA A 509 -26.91 -10.37 8.20
N ASP A 510 -25.86 -11.19 8.32
CA ASP A 510 -25.81 -12.54 7.75
C ASP A 510 -26.77 -13.52 8.44
N ASP A 511 -27.03 -13.36 9.75
CA ASP A 511 -28.03 -14.19 10.45
C ASP A 511 -29.45 -13.83 10.00
N LEU A 512 -29.69 -12.56 9.69
CA LEU A 512 -30.95 -12.12 9.10
C LEU A 512 -31.12 -12.64 7.67
N ALA A 513 -30.03 -12.74 6.91
CA ALA A 513 -30.04 -13.34 5.58
C ALA A 513 -30.31 -14.85 5.64
N ASP A 514 -29.71 -15.56 6.61
CA ASP A 514 -29.99 -16.96 6.89
C ASP A 514 -31.46 -17.18 7.31
N ALA A 515 -32.00 -16.29 8.15
CA ALA A 515 -33.42 -16.34 8.55
C ALA A 515 -34.37 -16.19 7.36
N CYS A 516 -34.07 -15.30 6.40
CA CYS A 516 -34.83 -15.20 5.14
C CYS A 516 -34.84 -16.51 4.36
N LEU A 517 -33.68 -17.14 4.21
CA LEU A 517 -33.56 -18.40 3.47
C LEU A 517 -34.36 -19.52 4.16
N LYS A 518 -34.25 -19.64 5.49
CA LYS A 518 -34.97 -20.66 6.28
C LYS A 518 -36.49 -20.45 6.29
N ALA A 519 -36.96 -19.20 6.25
CA ALA A 519 -38.38 -18.89 6.25
C ALA A 519 -39.02 -18.96 4.86
N LEU A 520 -38.24 -18.95 3.78
CA LEU A 520 -38.77 -18.84 2.42
C LEU A 520 -39.75 -19.97 2.09
N GLU A 521 -39.34 -21.21 2.34
CA GLU A 521 -40.11 -22.43 2.03
C GLU A 521 -40.75 -23.08 3.27
N ASN A 522 -40.62 -22.47 4.45
CA ASN A 522 -41.16 -23.04 5.69
C ASN A 522 -42.58 -22.51 5.97
N GLU A 523 -43.58 -23.36 5.78
CA GLU A 523 -45.01 -23.05 5.99
C GLU A 523 -45.33 -22.62 7.43
N HIS A 524 -44.57 -23.06 8.44
CA HIS A 524 -44.77 -22.61 9.82
C HIS A 524 -44.57 -21.10 9.96
N THR A 525 -43.79 -20.49 9.08
CA THR A 525 -43.54 -19.04 9.10
C THR A 525 -44.62 -18.22 8.40
N TYR A 526 -45.59 -18.86 7.75
CA TYR A 526 -46.63 -18.17 7.00
C TYR A 526 -47.62 -17.49 7.95
N HIS A 527 -47.88 -16.21 7.65
CA HIS A 527 -48.69 -15.32 8.47
C HIS A 527 -48.17 -15.16 9.90
N GLN A 528 -46.85 -15.26 10.08
CA GLN A 528 -46.19 -15.10 11.36
C GLN A 528 -45.30 -13.86 11.43
N GLU A 529 -45.07 -13.44 12.68
CA GLU A 529 -44.25 -12.29 13.03
C GLU A 529 -43.16 -12.71 14.02
N TYR A 530 -41.93 -12.32 13.77
CA TYR A 530 -40.79 -12.70 14.60
C TYR A 530 -39.95 -11.50 14.99
N ASN A 531 -39.57 -11.42 16.27
CA ASN A 531 -38.44 -10.60 16.67
C ASN A 531 -37.16 -11.40 16.44
N LEU A 532 -36.17 -10.80 15.80
CA LEU A 532 -34.88 -11.45 15.51
C LEU A 532 -33.76 -10.71 16.25
N SER A 533 -33.27 -11.32 17.33
CA SER A 533 -32.17 -10.77 18.13
C SER A 533 -30.86 -11.52 17.89
N GLY A 534 -29.73 -10.92 18.27
CA GLY A 534 -28.44 -11.61 18.28
C GLY A 534 -28.37 -12.74 19.31
N GLY A 535 -27.37 -13.62 19.17
CA GLY A 535 -27.17 -14.77 20.06
C GLY A 535 -26.62 -14.41 21.43
N GLU A 536 -26.13 -13.18 21.61
CA GLU A 536 -25.63 -12.68 22.88
C GLU A 536 -26.42 -11.47 23.37
N THR A 537 -26.71 -11.47 24.68
CA THR A 537 -27.21 -10.29 25.38
C THR A 537 -26.05 -9.61 26.09
N LEU A 538 -25.74 -8.39 25.68
CA LEU A 538 -24.61 -7.61 26.17
C LEU A 538 -25.11 -6.33 26.83
N THR A 539 -24.57 -5.99 28.00
CA THR A 539 -24.71 -4.61 28.49
C THR A 539 -24.07 -3.65 27.50
N TYR A 540 -24.56 -2.42 27.44
CA TYR A 540 -24.00 -1.39 26.55
C TYR A 540 -22.49 -1.20 26.81
N THR A 541 -22.08 -1.22 28.09
CA THR A 541 -20.67 -1.22 28.49
C THR A 541 -19.87 -2.40 27.93
N GLN A 542 -20.38 -3.64 28.03
CA GLN A 542 -19.70 -4.81 27.48
C GLN A 542 -19.55 -4.70 25.96
N MET A 543 -20.61 -4.32 25.26
CA MET A 543 -20.58 -4.12 23.80
C MET A 543 -19.50 -3.12 23.40
N VAL A 544 -19.40 -1.95 24.07
CA VAL A 544 -18.36 -0.95 23.82
C VAL A 544 -16.96 -1.51 24.06
N ARG A 545 -16.75 -2.30 25.12
CA ARG A 545 -15.45 -2.94 25.41
C ARG A 545 -15.06 -3.97 24.34
N LEU A 546 -16.01 -4.75 23.85
CA LEU A 546 -15.77 -5.71 22.76
C LEU A 546 -15.38 -4.97 21.48
N ILE A 547 -15.99 -3.81 21.19
CA ILE A 547 -15.60 -2.94 20.07
C ILE A 547 -14.17 -2.42 20.23
N PHE A 548 -13.74 -2.02 21.43
CA PHE A 548 -12.33 -1.67 21.69
C PHE A 548 -11.38 -2.83 21.36
N GLY A 549 -11.75 -4.06 21.76
CA GLY A 549 -11.00 -5.28 21.45
C GLY A 549 -10.86 -5.52 19.94
N LEU A 550 -11.97 -5.43 19.20
CA LEU A 550 -12.01 -5.56 17.74
C LEU A 550 -11.14 -4.49 17.04
N LEU A 551 -11.03 -3.29 17.62
CA LEU A 551 -10.18 -2.21 17.11
C LEU A 551 -8.70 -2.37 17.48
N GLY A 552 -8.33 -3.43 18.22
CA GLY A 552 -6.97 -3.63 18.74
C GLY A 552 -6.54 -2.57 19.76
N ARG A 553 -7.50 -1.93 20.47
CA ARG A 553 -7.25 -0.86 21.43
C ARG A 553 -7.60 -1.29 22.85
N LYS A 554 -6.83 -0.81 23.83
CA LYS A 554 -7.17 -0.99 25.25
C LYS A 554 -8.43 -0.17 25.57
N PRO A 555 -9.44 -0.73 26.25
CA PRO A 555 -10.64 0.01 26.64
C PRO A 555 -10.31 1.21 27.53
N ARG A 556 -10.65 2.41 27.07
CA ARG A 556 -10.53 3.66 27.85
C ARG A 556 -11.92 4.29 27.96
N MET A 557 -12.62 4.01 29.05
CA MET A 557 -13.97 4.51 29.30
C MET A 557 -13.94 5.69 30.27
N CYS A 558 -14.65 6.77 29.92
CA CYS A 558 -14.83 7.93 30.78
C CYS A 558 -16.30 7.99 31.23
N PHE A 559 -16.56 7.71 32.51
CA PHE A 559 -17.90 7.76 33.07
C PHE A 559 -18.23 9.18 33.53
N VAL A 560 -19.35 9.72 33.07
CA VAL A 560 -19.80 11.08 33.38
C VAL A 560 -21.20 11.02 33.97
N ASN A 561 -21.47 11.90 34.94
CA ASN A 561 -22.79 12.02 35.55
C ASN A 561 -23.85 12.36 34.48
N ARG A 562 -24.97 11.63 34.49
CA ARG A 562 -26.10 11.80 33.56
C ARG A 562 -26.61 13.24 33.48
N SER A 563 -26.70 13.95 34.62
CA SER A 563 -27.17 15.34 34.65
C SER A 563 -26.24 16.27 33.87
N LEU A 564 -24.92 16.08 34.02
CA LEU A 564 -23.91 16.87 33.31
C LEU A 564 -23.95 16.59 31.81
N MET A 565 -24.13 15.32 31.42
CA MET A 565 -24.21 14.99 29.99
C MET A 565 -25.50 15.44 29.31
N ASN A 566 -26.62 15.49 30.03
CA ASN A 566 -27.84 16.09 29.50
C ASN A 566 -27.64 17.58 29.20
N THR A 567 -26.99 18.33 30.10
CA THR A 567 -26.67 19.75 29.87
C THR A 567 -25.73 19.94 28.67
N VAL A 568 -24.66 19.14 28.58
CA VAL A 568 -23.70 19.20 27.46
C VAL A 568 -24.39 18.86 26.14
N THR A 569 -25.23 17.83 26.09
CA THR A 569 -25.93 17.46 24.84
C THR A 569 -26.98 18.47 24.40
N SER A 570 -27.69 19.09 25.34
CA SER A 570 -28.58 20.22 25.04
C SER A 570 -27.82 21.39 24.41
N ILE A 571 -26.62 21.72 24.91
CA ILE A 571 -25.79 22.79 24.34
C ILE A 571 -25.22 22.39 22.97
N THR A 572 -24.71 21.16 22.82
CA THR A 572 -24.12 20.70 21.54
C THR A 572 -25.15 20.53 20.44
N SER A 573 -26.42 20.26 20.79
CA SER A 573 -27.52 20.17 19.82
C SER A 573 -27.81 21.51 19.10
N LEU A 574 -27.29 22.64 19.61
CA LEU A 574 -27.38 23.95 18.96
C LEU A 574 -26.36 24.13 17.83
N LEU A 575 -25.31 23.30 17.77
CA LEU A 575 -24.26 23.38 16.74
C LEU A 575 -24.71 22.72 15.42
N PRO A 576 -24.47 23.36 14.25
CA PRO A 576 -25.00 22.91 12.96
C PRO A 576 -24.64 21.47 12.54
N GLY A 577 -23.54 20.92 13.06
CA GLY A 577 -23.06 19.56 12.75
C GLY A 577 -23.45 18.47 13.77
N LEU A 578 -23.98 18.83 14.95
CA LEU A 578 -24.24 17.90 16.06
C LEU A 578 -25.72 17.85 16.49
N ARG A 579 -26.62 18.44 15.69
CA ARG A 579 -28.08 18.48 15.95
C ARG A 579 -28.74 17.10 16.14
N HIS A 580 -28.11 16.03 15.68
CA HIS A 580 -28.62 14.66 15.75
C HIS A 580 -28.35 13.96 17.10
N VAL A 581 -27.48 14.53 17.95
CA VAL A 581 -27.17 13.98 19.29
C VAL A 581 -28.20 14.53 20.28
N THR A 582 -29.17 13.70 20.67
CA THR A 582 -30.24 14.10 21.59
C THR A 582 -30.00 13.55 23.00
N PRO A 583 -30.44 14.26 24.07
CA PRO A 583 -30.41 13.73 25.44
C PRO A 583 -31.13 12.37 25.60
N ALA A 584 -32.11 12.08 24.73
CA ALA A 584 -32.78 10.79 24.66
C ALA A 584 -31.85 9.63 24.30
N MET A 585 -30.80 9.86 23.48
CA MET A 585 -29.80 8.84 23.14
C MET A 585 -28.96 8.42 24.35
N ILE A 586 -28.74 9.34 25.30
CA ILE A 586 -28.03 9.07 26.55
C ILE A 586 -28.89 8.22 27.49
N GLY A 587 -30.17 8.57 27.66
CA GLY A 587 -31.09 7.83 28.53
C GLY A 587 -31.23 6.36 28.12
N ARG A 588 -31.23 6.10 26.81
CA ARG A 588 -31.33 4.74 26.25
C ARG A 588 -30.18 3.83 26.67
N MET A 589 -28.98 4.32 26.97
CA MET A 589 -27.84 3.46 27.34
C MET A 589 -28.05 2.68 28.65
N GLU A 590 -29.02 3.09 29.47
CA GLU A 590 -29.38 2.42 30.74
C GLU A 590 -30.64 1.56 30.63
N GLU A 591 -31.39 1.66 29.54
CA GLU A 591 -32.64 0.90 29.32
C GLU A 591 -32.33 -0.42 28.61
N ASP A 592 -33.05 -1.48 28.98
CA ASP A 592 -32.91 -2.79 28.36
C ASP A 592 -33.70 -2.88 27.05
N PHE A 593 -33.04 -3.33 25.98
CA PHE A 593 -33.65 -3.61 24.69
C PHE A 593 -33.35 -5.05 24.27
N CYS A 594 -33.96 -5.96 25.02
CA CYS A 594 -33.95 -7.39 24.78
C CYS A 594 -35.32 -7.83 24.28
N PHE A 595 -35.33 -8.62 23.22
CA PHE A 595 -36.55 -9.12 22.60
C PHE A 595 -36.46 -10.63 22.49
N ASP A 596 -37.56 -11.28 22.83
CA ASP A 596 -37.66 -12.73 22.72
C ASP A 596 -37.70 -13.15 21.24
N HIS A 597 -36.80 -14.06 20.88
CA HIS A 597 -36.73 -14.71 19.57
C HIS A 597 -36.97 -16.22 19.65
N SER A 598 -37.42 -16.76 20.81
CA SER A 598 -37.65 -18.19 20.99
C SER A 598 -38.62 -18.76 19.96
N ARG A 599 -39.67 -18.01 19.59
CA ARG A 599 -40.57 -18.43 18.50
C ARG A 599 -39.87 -18.66 17.16
N ALA A 600 -38.84 -17.87 16.83
CA ALA A 600 -38.08 -18.05 15.60
C ALA A 600 -37.17 -19.29 15.66
N VAL A 601 -36.68 -19.63 16.86
CA VAL A 601 -35.90 -20.85 17.12
C VAL A 601 -36.81 -22.07 16.97
N GLU A 602 -38.00 -22.03 17.57
CA GLU A 602 -38.99 -23.10 17.54
C GLU A 602 -39.54 -23.33 16.13
N ASP A 603 -39.95 -22.28 15.42
CA ASP A 603 -40.66 -22.40 14.14
C ASP A 603 -39.73 -22.72 12.95
N PHE A 604 -38.49 -22.19 12.93
CA PHE A 604 -37.59 -22.36 11.79
C PHE A 604 -36.10 -22.50 12.14
N SER A 605 -35.77 -22.89 13.37
CA SER A 605 -34.37 -23.11 13.80
C SER A 605 -33.48 -21.89 13.57
N TYR A 606 -33.99 -20.70 13.92
CA TYR A 606 -33.18 -19.49 13.97
C TYR A 606 -32.03 -19.66 14.98
N ALA A 607 -30.80 -19.42 14.56
CA ALA A 607 -29.59 -19.65 15.36
C ALA A 607 -28.62 -18.47 15.19
N PRO A 608 -28.88 -17.33 15.85
CA PRO A 608 -28.06 -16.13 15.69
C PRO A 608 -26.69 -16.30 16.34
N ARG A 609 -25.65 -15.72 15.73
CA ARG A 609 -24.27 -15.80 16.24
C ARG A 609 -24.03 -14.86 17.41
N GLY A 610 -22.97 -15.13 18.19
CA GLY A 610 -22.46 -14.22 19.21
C GLY A 610 -21.79 -12.99 18.62
N PHE A 611 -21.66 -11.90 19.39
CA PHE A 611 -21.23 -10.60 18.86
C PHE A 611 -19.84 -10.65 18.22
N LEU A 612 -18.94 -11.46 18.77
CA LEU A 612 -17.56 -11.63 18.33
C LEU A 612 -17.32 -12.80 17.36
N GLU A 613 -18.29 -13.67 17.12
CA GLU A 613 -18.17 -14.84 16.22
C GLU A 613 -18.09 -14.44 14.72
N THR A 614 -17.99 -13.14 14.44
CA THR A 614 -17.97 -12.54 13.09
C THR A 614 -16.69 -12.73 12.27
N SER A 615 -15.73 -13.54 12.72
CA SER A 615 -14.52 -13.77 11.94
C SER A 615 -14.68 -14.99 11.01
N TYR A 616 -14.84 -14.66 9.72
CA TYR A 616 -14.09 -15.13 8.55
C TYR A 616 -14.35 -16.45 7.81
N TYR A 617 -15.05 -17.46 8.34
CA TYR A 617 -15.38 -18.63 7.51
C TYR A 617 -16.77 -19.15 7.86
N ASN A 618 -17.79 -18.84 7.03
CA ASN A 618 -18.73 -19.83 6.48
C ASN A 618 -19.97 -19.25 5.75
N HIS A 619 -20.11 -19.63 4.47
CA HIS A 619 -21.32 -20.16 3.81
C HIS A 619 -21.17 -20.05 2.29
N TYR A 620 -20.24 -20.82 1.72
CA TYR A 620 -20.23 -21.05 0.28
C TYR A 620 -20.37 -22.54 0.02
N SER A 621 -21.62 -22.99 -0.05
CA SER A 621 -22.01 -24.20 -0.76
C SER A 621 -21.71 -23.97 -2.24
N TYR A 622 -20.51 -24.30 -2.71
CA TYR A 622 -20.20 -24.31 -4.13
C TYR A 622 -20.36 -25.72 -4.67
N MET A 623 -21.48 -25.97 -5.37
CA MET A 623 -21.53 -27.05 -6.34
C MET A 623 -20.77 -26.59 -7.60
N PRO A 624 -19.79 -27.37 -8.11
CA PRO A 624 -19.15 -27.06 -9.37
C PRO A 624 -20.15 -27.17 -10.53
N LEU A 625 -20.17 -26.18 -11.41
CA LEU A 625 -21.00 -26.13 -12.64
C LEU A 625 -20.45 -27.00 -13.79
N ALA A 626 -19.40 -27.80 -13.55
CA ALA A 626 -18.84 -28.71 -14.53
C ALA A 626 -18.08 -29.85 -13.84
N ALA A 627 -18.78 -30.86 -13.32
CA ALA A 627 -18.16 -32.11 -12.88
C ALA A 627 -19.00 -33.36 -13.20
N GLU A 628 -19.96 -33.29 -14.12
CA GLU A 628 -20.75 -34.48 -14.47
C GLU A 628 -19.93 -35.54 -15.22
N LYS A 629 -18.89 -35.13 -15.98
CA LYS A 629 -18.18 -36.03 -16.90
C LYS A 629 -17.47 -37.19 -16.19
N ASN A 630 -16.79 -36.91 -15.08
CA ASN A 630 -16.00 -37.89 -14.33
C ASN A 630 -16.64 -38.32 -13.01
N GLU A 631 -17.90 -37.95 -12.76
CA GLU A 631 -18.53 -38.20 -11.45
C GLU A 631 -18.75 -39.69 -11.18
N HIS A 632 -18.91 -40.49 -12.24
CA HIS A 632 -18.93 -41.95 -12.14
C HIS A 632 -17.59 -42.51 -11.60
N ILE A 633 -16.45 -42.00 -12.07
CA ILE A 633 -15.11 -42.40 -11.60
C ILE A 633 -14.86 -41.87 -10.19
N LEU A 634 -15.16 -40.59 -9.95
CA LEU A 634 -14.98 -39.95 -8.65
C LEU A 634 -15.87 -40.56 -7.57
N SER A 635 -16.96 -41.26 -7.95
CA SER A 635 -17.77 -42.04 -6.99
C SER A 635 -16.99 -43.21 -6.35
N GLU A 636 -15.93 -43.72 -6.97
CA GLU A 636 -15.07 -44.76 -6.41
C GLU A 636 -14.28 -44.30 -5.17
N LEU A 637 -14.16 -42.98 -4.96
CA LEU A 637 -13.56 -42.40 -3.76
C LEU A 637 -14.40 -42.68 -2.50
N LYS A 638 -15.69 -42.97 -2.65
CA LYS A 638 -16.60 -43.18 -1.53
C LYS A 638 -16.12 -44.33 -0.64
N LYS A 639 -15.98 -44.06 0.66
CA LYS A 639 -15.47 -44.97 1.70
C LYS A 639 -13.98 -45.38 1.58
N LYS A 640 -13.22 -44.86 0.62
CA LYS A 640 -11.77 -45.07 0.55
C LYS A 640 -11.07 -44.37 1.72
N LYS A 641 -10.06 -45.02 2.29
CA LYS A 641 -9.19 -44.46 3.34
C LYS A 641 -7.96 -43.84 2.70
N ILE A 642 -7.87 -42.51 2.75
CA ILE A 642 -6.80 -41.76 2.08
C ILE A 642 -5.94 -41.07 3.14
N LEU A 643 -4.63 -41.35 3.14
CA LEU A 643 -3.69 -40.63 4.01
C LEU A 643 -3.14 -39.41 3.27
N VAL A 644 -3.32 -38.21 3.82
CA VAL A 644 -2.83 -36.95 3.22
C VAL A 644 -1.77 -36.35 4.12
N THR A 645 -0.54 -36.22 3.62
CA THR A 645 0.51 -35.46 4.33
C THR A 645 0.55 -34.02 3.89
N GLY A 646 0.95 -33.11 4.78
CA GLY A 646 0.88 -31.67 4.51
C GLY A 646 -0.57 -31.17 4.50
N ALA A 647 -1.47 -31.87 5.20
CA ALA A 647 -2.91 -31.64 5.18
C ALA A 647 -3.34 -30.27 5.72
N GLY A 648 -2.57 -29.67 6.64
CA GLY A 648 -2.81 -28.28 7.09
C GLY A 648 -2.24 -27.20 6.16
N GLY A 649 -1.68 -27.58 5.00
CA GLY A 649 -1.09 -26.67 4.02
C GLY A 649 -2.11 -26.08 3.05
N PHE A 650 -1.69 -25.12 2.21
CA PHE A 650 -2.55 -24.42 1.24
C PHE A 650 -3.31 -25.38 0.31
N ILE A 651 -2.61 -26.37 -0.28
CA ILE A 651 -3.22 -27.39 -1.15
C ILE A 651 -3.90 -28.49 -0.32
N GLY A 652 -3.23 -28.93 0.76
CA GLY A 652 -3.69 -30.05 1.57
C GLY A 652 -5.03 -29.81 2.25
N PHE A 653 -5.28 -28.57 2.68
CA PHE A 653 -6.53 -28.20 3.33
C PHE A 653 -7.72 -28.38 2.37
N SER A 654 -7.64 -27.74 1.19
CA SER A 654 -8.68 -27.83 0.17
C SER A 654 -8.85 -29.27 -0.34
N LEU A 655 -7.77 -30.04 -0.47
CA LEU A 655 -7.85 -31.45 -0.85
C LEU A 655 -8.59 -32.29 0.19
N CYS A 656 -8.26 -32.13 1.48
CA CYS A 656 -8.96 -32.87 2.54
C CYS A 656 -10.45 -32.55 2.54
N ARG A 657 -10.82 -31.28 2.39
CA ARG A 657 -12.22 -30.85 2.27
C ARG A 657 -12.91 -31.50 1.07
N HIS A 658 -12.27 -31.53 -0.08
CA HIS A 658 -12.82 -32.09 -1.31
C HIS A 658 -12.99 -33.62 -1.22
N LEU A 659 -12.01 -34.34 -0.67
CA LEU A 659 -12.09 -35.80 -0.46
C LEU A 659 -13.19 -36.17 0.54
N VAL A 660 -13.33 -35.40 1.63
CA VAL A 660 -14.40 -35.60 2.62
C VAL A 660 -15.78 -35.37 1.99
N ALA A 661 -15.95 -34.31 1.19
CA ALA A 661 -17.20 -34.03 0.49
C ALA A 661 -17.60 -35.16 -0.48
N ARG A 662 -16.62 -35.90 -1.02
CA ARG A 662 -16.81 -37.09 -1.86
C ARG A 662 -16.95 -38.40 -1.06
N GLY A 663 -16.99 -38.33 0.26
CA GLY A 663 -17.24 -39.46 1.15
C GLY A 663 -16.02 -40.34 1.45
N CYS A 664 -14.79 -39.85 1.26
CA CYS A 664 -13.59 -40.52 1.73
C CYS A 664 -13.45 -40.45 3.26
N VAL A 665 -12.73 -41.41 3.82
CA VAL A 665 -12.18 -41.32 5.18
C VAL A 665 -10.75 -40.78 5.07
N VAL A 666 -10.54 -39.53 5.46
CA VAL A 666 -9.23 -38.88 5.31
C VAL A 666 -8.41 -39.02 6.59
N HIS A 667 -7.23 -39.64 6.50
CA HIS A 667 -6.22 -39.65 7.55
C HIS A 667 -5.25 -38.48 7.31
N ALA A 668 -5.46 -37.37 8.00
CA ALA A 668 -4.74 -36.13 7.72
C ALA A 668 -3.50 -36.00 8.62
N VAL A 669 -2.31 -36.03 8.02
CA VAL A 669 -1.05 -35.82 8.74
C VAL A 669 -0.69 -34.34 8.79
N LEU A 670 -0.62 -33.79 10.00
CA LEU A 670 -0.52 -32.36 10.29
C LEU A 670 0.18 -32.10 11.63
N ARG A 671 0.61 -30.85 11.86
CA ARG A 671 1.37 -30.48 13.07
C ARG A 671 0.48 -30.12 14.26
N ASP A 672 -0.76 -29.69 14.00
CA ASP A 672 -1.69 -29.25 15.03
C ASP A 672 -3.13 -29.61 14.62
N ALA A 673 -3.78 -30.48 15.39
CA ALA A 673 -5.14 -30.97 15.13
C ALA A 673 -6.17 -29.87 14.88
N ARG A 674 -5.96 -28.67 15.46
CA ARG A 674 -6.83 -27.51 15.27
C ARG A 674 -6.86 -27.01 13.83
N GLN A 675 -5.83 -27.29 13.02
CA GLN A 675 -5.73 -26.87 11.62
C GLN A 675 -6.78 -27.49 10.69
N LEU A 676 -7.46 -28.57 11.10
CA LEU A 676 -8.56 -29.20 10.35
C LEU A 676 -9.82 -29.35 11.20
N HIS A 677 -9.98 -28.50 12.21
CA HIS A 677 -11.23 -28.36 12.93
C HIS A 677 -12.40 -28.33 11.90
N GLU A 678 -12.23 -27.76 10.67
CA GLU A 678 -13.35 -27.42 9.75
C GLU A 678 -14.19 -28.59 9.35
N LEU A 679 -13.46 -29.67 9.18
CA LEU A 679 -13.93 -30.89 8.60
C LEU A 679 -14.56 -31.78 9.68
N GLY A 680 -14.56 -31.34 10.95
CA GLY A 680 -15.17 -32.03 12.08
C GLY A 680 -14.63 -33.45 12.28
N GLY A 681 -15.46 -34.36 12.79
CA GLY A 681 -15.14 -35.79 12.91
C GLY A 681 -15.07 -36.55 11.58
N GLN A 682 -15.13 -35.86 10.43
CA GLN A 682 -15.08 -36.48 9.09
C GLN A 682 -13.63 -36.73 8.62
N VAL A 683 -12.65 -36.17 9.33
CA VAL A 683 -11.22 -36.40 9.14
C VAL A 683 -10.63 -37.02 10.40
N ILE A 684 -9.71 -37.95 10.23
CA ILE A 684 -8.93 -38.58 11.30
C ILE A 684 -7.59 -37.83 11.40
N PRO A 685 -7.38 -36.96 12.40
CA PRO A 685 -6.13 -36.23 12.54
C PRO A 685 -5.00 -37.16 12.99
N VAL A 686 -3.89 -37.13 12.28
CA VAL A 686 -2.63 -37.80 12.62
C VAL A 686 -1.60 -36.72 12.95
N VAL A 687 -1.48 -36.40 14.24
CA VAL A 687 -0.65 -35.27 14.70
C VAL A 687 0.83 -35.70 14.72
N VAL A 688 1.62 -35.09 13.84
CA VAL A 688 3.06 -35.31 13.72
C VAL A 688 3.78 -33.96 13.75
N ASN A 689 4.56 -33.72 14.81
CA ASN A 689 5.33 -32.48 14.98
C ASN A 689 6.37 -32.28 13.86
N ASP A 690 7.14 -33.34 13.56
CA ASP A 690 8.21 -33.32 12.56
C ASP A 690 8.25 -34.64 11.79
N LEU A 691 7.92 -34.59 10.50
CA LEU A 691 7.92 -35.76 9.61
C LEU A 691 9.32 -36.37 9.45
N CYS A 692 10.38 -35.57 9.62
CA CYS A 692 11.75 -36.07 9.55
C CYS A 692 12.07 -37.05 10.69
N LYS A 693 11.30 -37.02 11.79
CA LYS A 693 11.50 -37.84 13.00
C LYS A 693 10.49 -38.98 13.14
N VAL A 694 9.69 -39.26 12.10
CA VAL A 694 8.79 -40.42 12.10
C VAL A 694 9.57 -41.64 11.63
N TYR A 695 9.69 -42.62 12.52
CA TYR A 695 10.39 -43.88 12.27
C TYR A 695 9.43 -45.06 12.06
N ASP A 696 8.24 -45.03 12.66
CA ASP A 696 7.19 -46.03 12.45
C ASP A 696 6.04 -45.44 11.61
N TRP A 697 6.08 -45.73 10.32
CA TRP A 697 5.02 -45.41 9.38
C TRP A 697 3.99 -46.54 9.25
N GLN A 698 4.34 -47.75 9.67
CA GLN A 698 3.58 -48.96 9.33
C GLN A 698 2.24 -49.01 10.07
N GLY A 699 2.23 -48.59 11.34
CA GLY A 699 0.99 -48.42 12.10
C GLY A 699 0.05 -47.38 11.49
N MET A 700 0.58 -46.31 10.89
CA MET A 700 -0.22 -45.23 10.28
C MET A 700 -0.83 -45.61 8.92
N LEU A 701 -0.23 -46.58 8.24
CA LEU A 701 -0.58 -46.99 6.87
C LEU A 701 -1.45 -48.26 6.83
N THR A 702 -1.66 -48.90 7.97
CA THR A 702 -2.46 -50.13 8.07
C THR A 702 -3.90 -49.86 7.60
N GLY A 703 -4.32 -50.51 6.51
CA GLY A 703 -5.65 -50.39 5.94
C GLY A 703 -5.92 -49.08 5.19
N ILE A 704 -4.88 -48.32 4.83
CA ILE A 704 -4.98 -47.15 3.93
C ILE A 704 -5.03 -47.63 2.47
N ASP A 705 -5.98 -47.13 1.68
CA ASP A 705 -6.12 -47.49 0.26
C ASP A 705 -5.11 -46.73 -0.62
N ALA A 706 -4.92 -45.44 -0.34
CA ALA A 706 -4.01 -44.57 -1.09
C ALA A 706 -3.39 -43.46 -0.22
N VAL A 707 -2.22 -42.97 -0.64
CA VAL A 707 -1.49 -41.89 0.02
C VAL A 707 -1.37 -40.70 -0.92
N VAL A 708 -1.64 -39.49 -0.42
CA VAL A 708 -1.31 -38.22 -1.09
C VAL A 708 -0.19 -37.51 -0.32
N HIS A 709 0.97 -37.38 -0.95
CA HIS A 709 2.13 -36.76 -0.34
C HIS A 709 2.33 -35.31 -0.82
N LEU A 710 1.81 -34.35 -0.04
CA LEU A 710 1.95 -32.90 -0.29
C LEU A 710 3.00 -32.25 0.62
N ALA A 711 3.46 -32.94 1.66
CA ALA A 711 4.44 -32.39 2.58
C ALA A 711 5.75 -32.09 1.84
N GLY A 712 6.29 -30.89 2.04
CA GLY A 712 7.56 -30.51 1.47
C GLY A 712 8.05 -29.15 1.95
N TYR A 713 9.35 -28.93 1.84
CA TYR A 713 10.00 -27.66 2.14
C TYR A 713 10.09 -26.83 0.86
N VAL A 714 9.55 -25.60 0.85
CA VAL A 714 9.43 -24.74 -0.36
C VAL A 714 10.17 -23.40 -0.20
N HIS A 715 10.76 -23.10 0.96
CA HIS A 715 11.35 -21.78 1.24
C HIS A 715 12.75 -21.61 0.63
N GLU A 716 12.82 -21.28 -0.65
CA GLU A 716 14.02 -20.80 -1.35
C GLU A 716 14.01 -19.26 -1.37
N ARG A 717 14.89 -18.63 -0.56
CA ARG A 717 15.12 -17.18 -0.59
C ARG A 717 15.77 -16.81 -1.93
N ALA A 718 15.52 -15.59 -2.41
CA ALA A 718 16.28 -15.01 -3.51
C ALA A 718 17.74 -14.80 -3.04
N GLY A 719 18.59 -15.81 -3.24
CA GLY A 719 19.97 -15.85 -2.77
C GLY A 719 20.31 -17.17 -2.08
N ASN A 720 21.54 -17.66 -2.27
CA ASN A 720 22.06 -18.95 -1.80
C ASN A 720 21.44 -19.40 -0.47
N LEU A 721 20.67 -20.49 -0.51
CA LEU A 721 20.17 -21.15 0.69
C LEU A 721 21.33 -21.47 1.63
N SER A 722 21.18 -21.15 2.91
CA SER A 722 22.10 -21.65 3.94
C SER A 722 22.18 -23.18 3.84
N GLU A 723 23.35 -23.75 4.08
CA GLU A 723 23.59 -25.19 4.03
C GLU A 723 22.58 -25.98 4.87
N LYS A 724 22.22 -25.46 6.05
CA LYS A 724 21.17 -26.02 6.93
C LYS A 724 19.79 -26.13 6.25
N ALA A 725 19.39 -25.11 5.49
CA ALA A 725 18.11 -25.12 4.76
C ALA A 725 18.12 -26.09 3.57
N ARG A 726 19.28 -26.24 2.89
CA ARG A 726 19.46 -27.25 1.83
C ARG A 726 19.34 -28.67 2.38
N LEU A 727 20.03 -28.95 3.50
CA LEU A 727 19.95 -30.24 4.18
C LEU A 727 18.53 -30.55 4.64
N GLN A 728 17.84 -29.57 5.23
CA GLN A 728 16.45 -29.74 5.65
C GLN A 728 15.49 -29.99 4.47
N CYS A 729 15.72 -29.33 3.33
CA CYS A 729 14.97 -29.58 2.10
C CYS A 729 15.17 -31.01 1.59
N THR A 730 16.43 -31.49 1.59
CA THR A 730 16.73 -32.88 1.21
C THR A 730 16.09 -33.87 2.18
N HIS A 731 16.27 -33.70 3.49
CA HIS A 731 15.70 -34.62 4.48
C HIS A 731 14.17 -34.71 4.40
N LEU A 732 13.48 -33.58 4.22
CA LEU A 732 12.02 -33.58 4.16
C LEU A 732 11.48 -34.04 2.80
N ASN A 733 12.05 -33.58 1.68
CA ASN A 733 11.49 -33.89 0.36
C ASN A 733 11.96 -35.25 -0.18
N VAL A 734 13.10 -35.78 0.28
CA VAL A 734 13.69 -37.02 -0.22
C VAL A 734 13.57 -38.15 0.80
N ASP A 735 14.15 -37.98 2.00
CA ASP A 735 14.24 -39.09 2.97
C ASP A 735 12.87 -39.48 3.54
N VAL A 736 12.04 -38.48 3.87
CA VAL A 736 10.66 -38.73 4.33
C VAL A 736 9.84 -39.37 3.23
N THR A 737 9.90 -38.87 1.99
CA THR A 737 9.21 -39.47 0.84
C THR A 737 9.60 -40.94 0.69
N ARG A 738 10.91 -41.24 0.71
CA ARG A 738 11.41 -42.62 0.60
C ARG A 738 10.83 -43.51 1.70
N ARG A 739 10.95 -43.10 2.97
CA ARG A 739 10.47 -43.90 4.11
C ARG A 739 8.96 -44.12 4.06
N LEU A 740 8.20 -43.06 3.77
CA LEU A 740 6.74 -43.13 3.68
C LEU A 740 6.30 -44.03 2.52
N ALA A 741 6.91 -43.90 1.34
CA ALA A 741 6.57 -44.72 0.17
C ALA A 741 6.97 -46.19 0.34
N THR A 742 8.14 -46.48 0.91
CA THR A 742 8.55 -47.86 1.22
C THR A 742 7.60 -48.50 2.23
N ALA A 743 7.24 -47.77 3.29
CA ALA A 743 6.27 -48.27 4.28
C ALA A 743 4.87 -48.44 3.69
N ALA A 744 4.44 -47.56 2.78
CA ALA A 744 3.14 -47.66 2.10
C ALA A 744 3.07 -48.91 1.24
N ALA A 745 4.12 -49.17 0.46
CA ALA A 745 4.23 -50.41 -0.32
C ALA A 745 4.21 -51.66 0.57
N SER A 746 4.97 -51.66 1.68
CA SER A 746 4.96 -52.79 2.63
C SER A 746 3.62 -52.99 3.35
N ALA A 747 2.84 -51.93 3.53
CA ALA A 747 1.50 -51.98 4.14
C ALA A 747 0.39 -52.36 3.13
N GLY A 748 0.73 -52.55 1.85
CA GLY A 748 -0.22 -52.90 0.80
C GLY A 748 -1.06 -51.73 0.29
N VAL A 749 -0.61 -50.48 0.47
CA VAL A 749 -1.24 -49.31 -0.15
C VAL A 749 -1.22 -49.48 -1.66
N ARG A 750 -2.37 -49.33 -2.32
CA ARG A 750 -2.47 -49.53 -3.77
C ARG A 750 -1.82 -48.40 -4.56
N ARG A 751 -2.10 -47.16 -4.16
CA ARG A 751 -1.71 -45.97 -4.93
C ARG A 751 -1.01 -44.91 -4.09
N PHE A 752 0.08 -44.36 -4.61
CA PHE A 752 0.85 -43.29 -4.01
C PHE A 752 0.89 -42.08 -4.95
N LEU A 753 0.14 -41.04 -4.63
CA LEU A 753 0.14 -39.78 -5.37
C LEU A 753 1.14 -38.81 -4.75
N TYR A 754 2.09 -38.34 -5.56
CA TYR A 754 3.10 -37.37 -5.16
C TYR A 754 2.95 -36.06 -5.92
N VAL A 755 2.85 -34.95 -5.18
CA VAL A 755 2.86 -33.62 -5.81
C VAL A 755 4.29 -33.08 -5.86
N SER A 756 4.80 -33.02 -7.09
CA SER A 756 6.10 -32.48 -7.45
C SER A 756 5.98 -31.00 -7.86
N SER A 757 6.71 -30.54 -8.89
CA SER A 757 6.67 -29.19 -9.40
C SER A 757 7.16 -29.14 -10.84
N VAL A 758 6.57 -28.27 -11.67
CA VAL A 758 7.07 -28.01 -13.04
C VAL A 758 8.56 -27.63 -13.09
N LYS A 759 9.09 -27.06 -12.00
CA LYS A 759 10.48 -26.61 -11.91
C LYS A 759 11.53 -27.71 -12.13
N VAL A 760 11.14 -28.99 -12.11
CA VAL A 760 12.04 -30.09 -12.49
C VAL A 760 12.46 -30.02 -13.97
N HIS A 761 11.68 -29.35 -14.83
CA HIS A 761 12.03 -29.06 -16.22
C HIS A 761 12.85 -27.77 -16.39
N GLY A 762 13.04 -26.97 -15.33
CA GLY A 762 13.68 -25.65 -15.38
C GLY A 762 12.75 -24.51 -14.93
N GLU A 763 13.28 -23.28 -14.83
CA GLU A 763 12.48 -22.10 -14.43
C GLU A 763 11.84 -21.35 -15.61
N THR A 764 12.24 -21.68 -16.85
CA THR A 764 11.86 -20.97 -18.07
C THR A 764 11.53 -21.91 -19.22
N SER A 765 10.65 -21.48 -20.11
CA SER A 765 10.44 -22.07 -21.43
C SER A 765 10.72 -21.02 -22.52
N ASN A 766 11.05 -21.50 -23.73
CA ASN A 766 11.08 -20.63 -24.90
C ASN A 766 9.66 -20.07 -25.15
N HIS A 767 9.58 -18.89 -25.76
CA HIS A 767 8.30 -18.20 -25.94
C HIS A 767 7.29 -19.02 -26.77
N ASP A 768 7.79 -19.85 -27.69
CA ASP A 768 6.99 -20.65 -28.62
C ASP A 768 6.92 -22.14 -28.25
N GLU A 769 7.56 -22.56 -27.15
CA GLU A 769 7.58 -23.96 -26.73
C GLU A 769 6.90 -24.12 -25.37
N SER A 770 5.98 -25.08 -25.29
CA SER A 770 5.31 -25.48 -24.05
C SER A 770 6.02 -26.69 -23.46
N VAL A 771 6.26 -26.66 -22.16
CA VAL A 771 6.84 -27.77 -21.40
C VAL A 771 5.86 -28.93 -21.37
N THR A 772 6.34 -30.11 -21.74
CA THR A 772 5.61 -31.39 -21.63
C THR A 772 6.34 -32.33 -20.67
N GLU A 773 5.66 -33.36 -20.19
CA GLU A 773 6.17 -34.36 -19.26
C GLU A 773 7.33 -35.17 -19.85
N PHE A 774 7.39 -35.22 -21.18
CA PHE A 774 8.35 -35.96 -21.99
C PHE A 774 9.63 -35.17 -22.31
N MET A 775 9.67 -33.87 -21.99
CA MET A 775 10.88 -33.06 -22.16
C MET A 775 11.94 -33.41 -21.12
N ASP A 776 13.20 -33.19 -21.51
CA ASP A 776 14.35 -33.39 -20.64
C ASP A 776 14.25 -32.59 -19.33
N LEU A 777 14.75 -33.21 -18.25
CA LEU A 777 14.66 -32.67 -16.90
C LEU A 777 15.92 -31.88 -16.57
N HIS A 778 15.75 -30.58 -16.34
CA HIS A 778 16.82 -29.64 -16.01
C HIS A 778 16.52 -28.89 -14.71
N PRO A 779 16.49 -29.58 -13.55
CA PRO A 779 16.11 -28.94 -12.29
C PRO A 779 17.16 -27.91 -11.83
N GLU A 780 16.72 -26.66 -11.75
CA GLU A 780 17.51 -25.56 -11.18
C GLU A 780 17.16 -25.34 -9.70
N GLY A 781 18.17 -24.96 -8.91
CA GLY A 781 18.00 -24.79 -7.47
C GLY A 781 17.94 -26.10 -6.69
N SER A 782 17.82 -26.00 -5.37
CA SER A 782 17.85 -27.18 -4.49
C SER A 782 16.48 -27.85 -4.36
N TYR A 783 15.41 -27.05 -4.42
CA TYR A 783 14.04 -27.52 -4.32
C TYR A 783 13.67 -28.43 -5.51
N ALA A 784 13.88 -27.97 -6.75
CA ALA A 784 13.58 -28.76 -7.94
C ALA A 784 14.39 -30.06 -7.99
N LYS A 785 15.68 -30.01 -7.62
CA LYS A 785 16.54 -31.20 -7.52
C LYS A 785 16.00 -32.20 -6.50
N SER A 786 15.57 -31.73 -5.32
CA SER A 786 14.98 -32.61 -4.30
C SER A 786 13.68 -33.27 -4.77
N LYS A 787 12.85 -32.54 -5.51
CA LYS A 787 11.60 -33.07 -6.10
C LYS A 787 11.89 -34.13 -7.15
N LEU A 788 12.85 -33.91 -8.05
CA LEU A 788 13.25 -34.90 -9.05
C LEU A 788 13.84 -36.17 -8.42
N ILE A 789 14.69 -36.03 -7.41
CA ILE A 789 15.24 -37.20 -6.68
C ILE A 789 14.10 -38.02 -6.07
N ALA A 790 13.12 -37.37 -5.47
CA ALA A 790 11.96 -38.04 -4.89
C ALA A 790 11.12 -38.78 -5.95
N GLU A 791 10.90 -38.18 -7.12
CA GLU A 791 10.22 -38.85 -8.23
C GLU A 791 10.95 -40.12 -8.67
N ASN A 792 12.27 -40.06 -8.89
CA ASN A 792 13.07 -41.22 -9.28
C ASN A 792 13.01 -42.34 -8.23
N LEU A 793 12.98 -41.99 -6.95
CA LEU A 793 12.84 -42.96 -5.86
C LEU A 793 11.47 -43.64 -5.84
N LEU A 794 10.40 -42.89 -6.15
CA LEU A 794 9.06 -43.46 -6.25
C LEU A 794 8.98 -44.46 -7.42
N ARG A 795 9.59 -44.14 -8.57
CA ARG A 795 9.71 -45.06 -9.71
C ARG A 795 10.47 -46.34 -9.37
N GLU A 796 11.56 -46.22 -8.61
CA GLU A 796 12.30 -47.38 -8.12
C GLU A 796 11.42 -48.27 -7.21
N ILE A 797 10.66 -47.68 -6.29
CA ILE A 797 9.77 -48.42 -5.38
C ILE A 797 8.61 -49.08 -6.15
N GLU A 798 8.00 -48.37 -7.10
CA GLU A 798 6.95 -48.88 -7.98
C GLU A 798 7.41 -50.16 -8.70
N SER A 799 8.57 -50.11 -9.36
CA SER A 799 9.14 -51.26 -10.08
C SER A 799 9.42 -52.49 -9.21
N LYS A 800 9.64 -52.29 -7.90
CA LYS A 800 9.99 -53.36 -6.95
C LYS A 800 8.80 -53.93 -6.19
N THR A 801 7.72 -53.16 -6.05
CA THR A 801 6.64 -53.47 -5.09
C THR A 801 5.26 -53.57 -5.74
N GLY A 802 5.09 -53.06 -6.96
CA GLY A 802 3.80 -53.03 -7.65
C GLY A 802 2.82 -51.98 -7.11
N MET A 803 3.22 -51.15 -6.15
CA MET A 803 2.44 -49.98 -5.72
C MET A 803 2.41 -48.95 -6.85
N GLU A 804 1.20 -48.58 -7.30
CA GLU A 804 0.99 -47.62 -8.39
C GLU A 804 1.45 -46.23 -7.93
N THR A 805 2.32 -45.55 -8.68
CA THR A 805 2.71 -44.17 -8.37
C THR A 805 2.15 -43.19 -9.38
N VAL A 806 1.69 -42.04 -8.89
CA VAL A 806 1.20 -40.94 -9.74
C VAL A 806 1.93 -39.67 -9.35
N VAL A 807 2.58 -39.02 -10.32
CA VAL A 807 3.32 -37.77 -10.08
C VAL A 807 2.58 -36.61 -10.73
N VAL A 808 2.25 -35.57 -9.96
CA VAL A 808 1.63 -34.35 -10.49
C VAL A 808 2.60 -33.18 -10.33
N ARG A 809 2.92 -32.49 -11.43
CA ARG A 809 3.86 -31.36 -11.51
C ARG A 809 3.08 -30.06 -11.76
N PRO A 810 2.58 -29.38 -10.72
CA PRO A 810 1.88 -28.11 -10.90
C PRO A 810 2.85 -26.93 -11.17
N PRO A 811 2.39 -25.88 -11.89
CA PRO A 811 2.98 -24.56 -11.92
C PRO A 811 2.66 -23.80 -10.62
N LEU A 812 2.73 -22.47 -10.67
CA LEU A 812 2.29 -21.63 -9.56
C LEU A 812 0.79 -21.84 -9.32
N VAL A 813 0.45 -22.34 -8.14
CA VAL A 813 -0.93 -22.52 -7.67
C VAL A 813 -1.43 -21.21 -7.07
N TYR A 814 -2.60 -20.75 -7.51
CA TYR A 814 -3.28 -19.57 -6.97
C TYR A 814 -4.71 -19.91 -6.55
N GLY A 815 -5.28 -19.13 -5.63
CA GLY A 815 -6.57 -19.43 -5.04
C GLY A 815 -6.77 -18.75 -3.68
N PRO A 816 -7.97 -18.84 -3.08
CA PRO A 816 -8.20 -18.43 -1.69
C PRO A 816 -7.20 -19.07 -0.73
N GLY A 817 -6.39 -18.26 -0.03
CA GLY A 817 -5.31 -18.75 0.85
C GLY A 817 -3.91 -18.57 0.27
N VAL A 818 -3.77 -18.03 -0.95
CA VAL A 818 -2.49 -17.90 -1.66
C VAL A 818 -1.47 -17.06 -0.88
N LYS A 819 -0.22 -17.51 -0.90
CA LYS A 819 0.90 -16.91 -0.15
C LYS A 819 2.00 -16.39 -1.09
N ALA A 820 3.07 -15.86 -0.51
CA ALA A 820 4.31 -15.50 -1.21
C ALA A 820 4.11 -14.51 -2.39
N ASN A 821 4.62 -14.84 -3.58
CA ASN A 821 4.77 -13.89 -4.69
C ASN A 821 3.44 -13.42 -5.29
N PHE A 822 2.44 -14.31 -5.40
CA PHE A 822 1.13 -13.94 -5.95
C PHE A 822 0.40 -12.96 -5.02
N LEU A 823 0.43 -13.22 -3.71
CA LEU A 823 -0.10 -12.30 -2.70
C LEU A 823 0.61 -10.93 -2.71
N ARG A 824 1.94 -10.91 -2.89
CA ARG A 824 2.72 -9.67 -3.03
C ARG A 824 2.34 -8.89 -4.29
N LEU A 825 2.11 -9.58 -5.41
CA LEU A 825 1.66 -8.96 -6.65
C LEU A 825 0.29 -8.29 -6.46
N MET A 826 -0.68 -8.99 -5.85
CA MET A 826 -1.99 -8.40 -5.53
C MET A 826 -1.84 -7.13 -4.66
N LYS A 827 -1.01 -7.16 -3.61
CA LYS A 827 -0.71 -5.99 -2.75
C LYS A 827 -0.11 -4.81 -3.53
N LEU A 828 0.70 -5.05 -4.55
CA LEU A 828 1.29 -3.99 -5.37
C LEU A 828 0.26 -3.36 -6.31
N VAL A 829 -0.58 -4.21 -6.93
CA VAL A 829 -1.66 -3.79 -7.83
C VAL A 829 -2.69 -2.96 -7.08
N GLU A 830 -3.16 -3.45 -5.92
CA GLU A 830 -4.09 -2.73 -5.04
C GLU A 830 -3.57 -1.36 -4.62
N LYS A 831 -2.29 -1.26 -4.24
CA LYS A 831 -1.66 0.02 -3.83
C LYS A 831 -1.51 1.03 -4.98
N GLY A 832 -1.80 0.64 -6.22
CA GLY A 832 -1.62 1.49 -7.40
C GLY A 832 -0.17 1.96 -7.57
N ILE A 833 0.81 1.12 -7.21
CA ILE A 833 2.22 1.42 -7.43
C ILE A 833 2.52 1.26 -8.93
N PRO A 834 3.08 2.27 -9.62
CA PRO A 834 3.43 2.14 -11.03
C PRO A 834 4.49 1.05 -11.25
N LEU A 835 4.21 0.08 -12.13
CA LEU A 835 5.10 -1.04 -12.44
C LEU A 835 5.68 -0.93 -13.87
N PRO A 836 7.00 -1.10 -14.07
CA PRO A 836 7.68 -0.97 -15.36
C PRO A 836 7.47 -2.18 -16.30
N LEU A 837 6.28 -2.79 -16.27
CA LEU A 837 6.05 -4.10 -16.89
C LEU A 837 5.23 -4.02 -18.18
N ALA A 838 4.81 -2.82 -18.63
CA ALA A 838 3.90 -2.71 -19.77
C ALA A 838 4.46 -3.27 -21.09
N ALA A 839 5.78 -3.28 -21.25
CA ALA A 839 6.46 -3.79 -22.43
C ALA A 839 6.96 -5.25 -22.26
N VAL A 840 6.58 -5.92 -21.17
CA VAL A 840 6.92 -7.34 -20.95
C VAL A 840 5.93 -8.19 -21.74
N ASP A 841 6.48 -8.98 -22.66
CA ASP A 841 5.74 -9.99 -23.41
C ASP A 841 6.25 -11.37 -23.00
N ASN A 842 5.68 -11.88 -21.91
CA ASN A 842 5.97 -13.22 -21.42
C ASN A 842 4.68 -14.02 -21.33
N ARG A 843 4.77 -15.34 -21.18
CA ARG A 843 3.61 -16.22 -21.00
C ARG A 843 3.88 -17.21 -19.90
N ARG A 844 2.96 -17.32 -18.94
CA ARG A 844 3.10 -18.26 -17.82
C ARG A 844 1.81 -19.02 -17.57
N SER A 845 1.93 -20.33 -17.37
CA SER A 845 0.82 -21.17 -16.93
C SER A 845 0.65 -21.07 -15.42
N PHE A 846 -0.61 -21.05 -14.99
CA PHE A 846 -1.03 -21.07 -13.60
C PHE A 846 -2.02 -22.22 -13.40
N ILE A 847 -2.29 -22.60 -12.15
CA ILE A 847 -3.39 -23.52 -11.86
C ILE A 847 -4.20 -23.02 -10.67
N TYR A 848 -5.52 -22.95 -10.85
CA TYR A 848 -6.41 -22.61 -9.75
C TYR A 848 -6.44 -23.74 -8.72
N LEU A 849 -6.48 -23.38 -7.44
CA LEU A 849 -6.41 -24.31 -6.32
C LEU A 849 -7.45 -25.44 -6.40
N GLU A 850 -8.71 -25.11 -6.71
CA GLU A 850 -9.77 -26.14 -6.78
C GLU A 850 -9.65 -26.99 -8.06
N ASN A 851 -9.11 -26.46 -9.16
CA ASN A 851 -8.79 -27.26 -10.35
C ASN A 851 -7.71 -28.29 -10.04
N LEU A 852 -6.67 -27.87 -9.32
CA LEU A 852 -5.62 -28.79 -8.86
C LEU A 852 -6.18 -29.85 -7.92
N VAL A 853 -7.02 -29.47 -6.96
CA VAL A 853 -7.60 -30.42 -6.00
C VAL A 853 -8.49 -31.45 -6.70
N ASP A 854 -9.32 -31.01 -7.65
CA ASP A 854 -10.18 -31.89 -8.44
C ASP A 854 -9.37 -32.94 -9.20
N VAL A 855 -8.30 -32.52 -9.90
CA VAL A 855 -7.49 -33.46 -10.67
C VAL A 855 -6.64 -34.40 -9.81
N LEU A 856 -6.23 -33.95 -8.61
CA LEU A 856 -5.58 -34.82 -7.62
C LEU A 856 -6.56 -35.90 -7.13
N ALA A 857 -7.82 -35.54 -6.89
CA ALA A 857 -8.85 -36.49 -6.48
C ALA A 857 -9.17 -37.49 -7.59
N LEU A 858 -9.28 -37.04 -8.85
CA LEU A 858 -9.47 -37.90 -10.00
C LEU A 858 -8.32 -38.90 -10.18
N SER A 859 -7.08 -38.42 -10.05
CA SER A 859 -5.85 -39.23 -10.18
C SER A 859 -5.75 -40.33 -9.12
N LEU A 860 -6.44 -40.22 -7.98
CA LEU A 860 -6.46 -41.25 -6.94
C LEU A 860 -7.22 -42.52 -7.33
N VAL A 861 -8.17 -42.42 -8.26
CA VAL A 861 -9.05 -43.54 -8.62
C VAL A 861 -9.06 -43.87 -10.11
N HIS A 862 -8.75 -42.90 -10.98
CA HIS A 862 -8.74 -43.13 -12.42
C HIS A 862 -7.74 -44.24 -12.80
N PRO A 863 -8.15 -45.28 -13.55
CA PRO A 863 -7.26 -46.40 -13.88
C PRO A 863 -6.04 -45.98 -14.70
N ALA A 864 -6.22 -45.11 -15.68
CA ALA A 864 -5.13 -44.62 -16.55
C ALA A 864 -4.15 -43.66 -15.83
N ALA A 865 -4.40 -43.28 -14.57
CA ALA A 865 -3.45 -42.46 -13.82
C ALA A 865 -2.27 -43.29 -13.27
N ALA A 866 -2.42 -44.61 -13.15
CA ALA A 866 -1.41 -45.49 -12.54
C ALA A 866 -0.10 -45.47 -13.34
N GLY A 867 1.00 -45.12 -12.67
CA GLY A 867 2.31 -45.04 -13.31
C GLY A 867 2.54 -43.73 -14.09
N GLU A 868 1.59 -42.81 -14.15
CA GLU A 868 1.72 -41.61 -14.96
C GLU A 868 2.39 -40.44 -14.23
N THR A 869 3.01 -39.58 -15.03
CA THR A 869 3.45 -38.25 -14.60
C THR A 869 2.63 -37.23 -15.38
N PHE A 870 2.04 -36.25 -14.69
CA PHE A 870 1.23 -35.21 -15.32
C PHE A 870 1.72 -33.81 -14.97
N LEU A 871 1.80 -32.95 -15.98
CA LEU A 871 1.79 -31.50 -15.84
C LEU A 871 0.34 -31.02 -15.88
N VAL A 872 0.03 -30.09 -15.00
CA VAL A 872 -1.35 -29.60 -14.82
C VAL A 872 -1.36 -28.09 -14.91
N SER A 873 -2.28 -27.51 -15.67
CA SER A 873 -2.48 -26.06 -15.70
C SER A 873 -3.92 -25.71 -16.04
N ASP A 874 -4.30 -24.47 -15.74
CA ASP A 874 -5.43 -23.83 -16.38
C ASP A 874 -5.16 -23.70 -17.90
N ASP A 875 -6.20 -23.62 -18.70
CA ASP A 875 -6.17 -23.65 -20.18
C ASP A 875 -5.30 -22.57 -20.86
N GLU A 876 -4.88 -21.52 -20.15
CA GLU A 876 -4.28 -20.34 -20.75
C GLU A 876 -2.95 -19.93 -20.10
N GLY A 877 -1.91 -19.82 -20.92
CA GLY A 877 -0.68 -19.12 -20.56
C GLY A 877 -0.91 -17.61 -20.61
N VAL A 878 -0.77 -16.93 -19.47
CA VAL A 878 -1.09 -15.50 -19.34
C VAL A 878 0.18 -14.67 -19.16
N SER A 879 0.22 -13.50 -19.79
CA SER A 879 1.33 -12.56 -19.62
C SER A 879 1.24 -11.81 -18.30
N THR A 880 2.40 -11.38 -17.78
CA THR A 880 2.44 -10.63 -16.52
C THR A 880 1.58 -9.36 -16.56
N PRO A 881 1.59 -8.56 -17.66
CA PRO A 881 0.66 -7.43 -17.79
C PRO A 881 -0.81 -7.84 -17.79
N VAL A 882 -1.18 -8.90 -18.50
CA VAL A 882 -2.58 -9.37 -18.55
C VAL A 882 -3.04 -9.83 -17.18
N LEU A 883 -2.22 -10.61 -16.45
CA LEU A 883 -2.52 -11.01 -15.07
C LEU A 883 -2.70 -9.80 -14.16
N ILE A 884 -1.84 -8.77 -14.27
CA ILE A 884 -1.97 -7.54 -13.48
C ILE A 884 -3.28 -6.82 -13.81
N ASN A 885 -3.67 -6.76 -15.09
CA ASN A 885 -4.94 -6.15 -15.50
C ASN A 885 -6.15 -6.93 -14.97
N MET A 886 -6.14 -8.27 -15.05
CA MET A 886 -7.19 -9.12 -14.47
C MET A 886 -7.33 -8.89 -12.96
N LEU A 887 -6.20 -8.83 -12.24
CA LEU A 887 -6.20 -8.52 -10.81
C LEU A 887 -6.72 -7.10 -10.53
N ALA A 888 -6.28 -6.10 -11.28
CA ALA A 888 -6.67 -4.70 -11.10
C ALA A 888 -8.18 -4.50 -11.34
N ASP A 889 -8.71 -5.12 -12.40
CA ASP A 889 -10.14 -5.12 -12.73
C ASP A 889 -10.98 -5.70 -11.58
N ARG A 890 -10.59 -6.88 -11.08
CA ARG A 890 -11.30 -7.52 -9.95
C ARG A 890 -11.12 -6.80 -8.61
N LEU A 891 -9.97 -6.13 -8.41
CA LEU A 891 -9.72 -5.30 -7.23
C LEU A 891 -10.45 -3.95 -7.28
N GLY A 892 -11.00 -3.55 -8.44
CA GLY A 892 -11.64 -2.25 -8.62
C GLY A 892 -10.66 -1.07 -8.65
N VAL A 893 -9.42 -1.29 -9.09
CA VAL A 893 -8.35 -0.27 -9.17
C VAL A 893 -7.86 -0.08 -10.59
N THR A 894 -7.30 1.08 -10.89
CA THR A 894 -6.69 1.33 -12.21
C THR A 894 -5.29 0.70 -12.30
N PRO A 895 -5.01 -0.18 -13.27
CA PRO A 895 -3.68 -0.75 -13.45
C PRO A 895 -2.70 0.35 -13.87
N ARG A 896 -1.62 0.52 -13.11
CA ARG A 896 -0.56 1.50 -13.41
C ARG A 896 0.66 0.81 -13.98
N LEU A 897 0.63 0.52 -15.27
CA LEU A 897 1.75 -0.06 -16.02
C LEU A 897 2.40 1.00 -16.90
N PHE A 898 3.73 1.01 -16.99
CA PHE A 898 4.47 1.87 -17.94
C PHE A 898 5.56 1.10 -18.69
N PRO A 899 5.87 1.48 -19.94
CA PRO A 899 6.78 0.71 -20.78
C PRO A 899 8.25 0.99 -20.42
N ILE A 900 8.99 -0.06 -20.06
CA ILE A 900 10.45 -0.11 -20.05
C ILE A 900 10.87 -1.42 -20.73
N SER A 901 11.90 -1.37 -21.57
CA SER A 901 12.40 -2.57 -22.22
C SER A 901 13.03 -3.54 -21.20
N VAL A 902 12.89 -4.85 -21.45
CA VAL A 902 13.42 -5.89 -20.57
C VAL A 902 14.92 -5.73 -20.35
N GLN A 903 15.68 -5.34 -21.38
CA GLN A 903 17.14 -5.16 -21.28
C GLN A 903 17.51 -4.03 -20.30
N VAL A 904 16.73 -2.94 -20.28
CA VAL A 904 16.96 -1.83 -19.34
C VAL A 904 16.63 -2.25 -17.92
N MET A 905 15.54 -3.02 -17.71
CA MET A 905 15.22 -3.56 -16.38
C MET A 905 16.31 -4.49 -15.87
N GLN A 906 16.84 -5.38 -16.71
CA GLN A 906 17.93 -6.29 -16.37
C GLN A 906 19.22 -5.54 -16.02
N LEU A 907 19.57 -4.49 -16.78
CA LEU A 907 20.74 -3.66 -16.49
C LEU A 907 20.60 -2.94 -15.14
N LEU A 908 19.46 -2.33 -14.87
CA LEU A 908 19.19 -1.65 -13.60
C LEU A 908 19.20 -2.64 -12.42
N ALA A 909 18.65 -3.84 -12.61
CA ALA A 909 18.63 -4.89 -11.59
C ALA A 909 20.02 -5.49 -11.33
N ALA A 910 20.88 -5.58 -12.37
CA ALA A 910 22.26 -6.04 -12.23
C ALA A 910 23.08 -5.10 -11.34
N VAL A 911 22.92 -3.78 -11.50
CA VAL A 911 23.56 -2.78 -10.62
C VAL A 911 23.05 -2.87 -9.17
N GLY A 912 21.80 -3.28 -8.98
CA GLY A 912 21.17 -3.45 -7.66
C GLY A 912 21.36 -4.82 -7.01
N GLY A 913 21.99 -5.79 -7.68
CA GLY A 913 22.16 -7.17 -7.19
C GLY A 913 20.91 -8.06 -7.25
N GLU A 914 19.89 -7.69 -8.03
CA GLU A 914 18.54 -8.32 -8.04
C GLU A 914 18.13 -8.86 -9.43
N ARG A 915 19.11 -9.10 -10.32
CA ARG A 915 18.87 -9.54 -11.70
C ARG A 915 17.98 -10.79 -11.78
N SER A 916 18.22 -11.79 -10.91
CA SER A 916 17.44 -13.03 -10.86
C SER A 916 15.97 -12.85 -10.46
N THR A 917 15.63 -11.78 -9.73
CA THR A 917 14.23 -11.47 -9.40
C THR A 917 13.50 -10.88 -10.60
N VAL A 918 14.18 -10.03 -11.39
CA VAL A 918 13.63 -9.48 -12.63
C VAL A 918 13.51 -10.55 -13.71
N ASP A 919 14.52 -11.40 -13.87
CA ASP A 919 14.50 -12.49 -14.86
C ASP A 919 13.30 -13.42 -14.62
N ARG A 920 13.06 -13.80 -13.36
CA ARG A 920 11.87 -14.59 -12.99
C ARG A 920 10.53 -13.89 -13.27
N LEU A 921 10.47 -12.57 -13.37
CA LEU A 921 9.23 -11.85 -13.68
C LEU A 921 8.99 -11.70 -15.19
N VAL A 922 10.07 -11.59 -15.97
CA VAL A 922 10.00 -11.31 -17.42
C VAL A 922 10.12 -12.55 -18.31
N GLN A 923 10.50 -13.70 -17.75
CA GLN A 923 10.61 -14.95 -18.50
C GLN A 923 9.27 -15.69 -18.60
N SER A 924 9.14 -16.50 -19.66
CA SER A 924 8.00 -17.37 -19.91
C SER A 924 8.18 -18.74 -19.26
N LEU A 925 7.07 -19.38 -18.90
CA LEU A 925 7.00 -20.80 -18.49
C LEU A 925 5.60 -21.31 -18.80
N VAL A 926 5.42 -21.82 -20.01
CA VAL A 926 4.14 -22.34 -20.50
C VAL A 926 4.16 -23.86 -20.41
N ILE A 927 3.09 -24.43 -19.86
CA ILE A 927 2.87 -25.86 -19.74
C ILE A 927 1.85 -26.31 -20.79
N ASN A 928 2.09 -27.47 -21.39
CA ASN A 928 1.09 -28.19 -22.14
C ASN A 928 0.46 -29.25 -21.22
N ALA A 929 -0.84 -29.10 -20.94
CA ALA A 929 -1.61 -30.01 -20.11
C ALA A 929 -2.45 -31.01 -20.94
N THR A 930 -2.15 -31.21 -22.22
CA THR A 930 -2.90 -32.13 -23.11
C THR A 930 -2.79 -33.58 -22.62
N HIS A 931 -1.62 -34.02 -22.14
CA HIS A 931 -1.43 -35.40 -21.68
C HIS A 931 -2.43 -35.81 -20.59
N ILE A 932 -2.59 -34.99 -19.55
CA ILE A 932 -3.54 -35.29 -18.48
C ILE A 932 -5.01 -35.24 -18.94
N ARG A 933 -5.32 -34.33 -19.87
CA ARG A 933 -6.68 -34.18 -20.41
C ARG A 933 -7.07 -35.39 -21.23
N ASP A 934 -6.18 -35.83 -22.11
CA ASP A 934 -6.42 -36.99 -22.97
C ASP A 934 -6.41 -38.30 -22.16
N THR A 935 -5.51 -38.42 -21.17
CA THR A 935 -5.36 -39.63 -20.36
C THR A 935 -6.48 -39.82 -19.34
N LEU A 936 -6.94 -38.74 -18.70
CA LEU A 936 -7.95 -38.79 -17.64
C LEU A 936 -9.33 -38.28 -18.06
N ASP A 937 -9.50 -37.91 -19.34
CA ASP A 937 -10.65 -37.16 -19.85
C ASP A 937 -11.01 -35.96 -18.95
N TRP A 938 -9.97 -35.27 -18.45
CA TRP A 938 -10.11 -34.21 -17.47
C TRP A 938 -10.20 -32.83 -18.14
N ALA A 939 -11.07 -31.98 -17.63
CA ALA A 939 -11.12 -30.56 -17.96
C ALA A 939 -11.21 -29.76 -16.65
N PRO A 940 -10.56 -28.58 -16.55
CA PRO A 940 -10.59 -27.78 -15.35
C PRO A 940 -12.04 -27.35 -15.03
N PRO A 941 -12.56 -27.63 -13.82
CA PRO A 941 -13.94 -27.29 -13.45
C PRO A 941 -14.19 -25.78 -13.34
N TYR A 942 -13.13 -24.99 -13.15
CA TYR A 942 -13.19 -23.53 -13.07
C TYR A 942 -12.30 -22.87 -14.12
N SER A 943 -12.80 -21.79 -14.71
CA SER A 943 -11.98 -20.93 -15.58
C SER A 943 -10.99 -20.10 -14.77
N MET A 944 -9.91 -19.63 -15.40
CA MET A 944 -8.95 -18.74 -14.75
C MET A 944 -9.60 -17.45 -14.23
N GLU A 945 -10.56 -16.90 -14.98
CA GLU A 945 -11.32 -15.72 -14.56
C GLU A 945 -12.09 -15.96 -13.26
N GLN A 946 -12.76 -17.12 -13.14
CA GLN A 946 -13.44 -17.52 -11.91
C GLN A 946 -12.45 -17.71 -10.76
N GLY A 947 -11.31 -18.36 -11.03
CA GLY A 947 -10.24 -18.54 -10.06
C GLY A 947 -9.70 -17.20 -9.54
N ILE A 948 -9.42 -16.24 -10.43
CA ILE A 948 -8.92 -14.90 -10.10
C ILE A 948 -9.98 -14.14 -9.28
N ARG A 949 -11.24 -14.19 -9.69
CA ARG A 949 -12.35 -13.57 -8.95
C ARG A 949 -12.43 -14.11 -7.52
N ASN A 950 -12.39 -15.42 -7.34
CA ASN A 950 -12.47 -16.04 -6.01
C ASN A 950 -11.24 -15.72 -5.16
N THR A 951 -10.06 -15.68 -5.79
CA THR A 951 -8.80 -15.32 -5.12
C THR A 951 -8.81 -13.86 -4.65
N VAL A 952 -9.23 -12.93 -5.52
CA VAL A 952 -9.34 -11.51 -5.20
C VAL A 952 -10.41 -11.27 -4.15
N TYR A 953 -11.54 -11.97 -4.23
CA TYR A 953 -12.58 -11.91 -3.21
C TYR A 953 -12.00 -12.30 -1.84
N TRP A 954 -11.36 -13.47 -1.73
CA TRP A 954 -10.66 -13.87 -0.50
C TRP A 954 -9.60 -12.84 -0.05
N TYR A 955 -8.85 -12.27 -0.99
CA TYR A 955 -7.84 -11.26 -0.70
C TYR A 955 -8.44 -9.97 -0.14
N GLN A 956 -9.51 -9.45 -0.73
CA GLN A 956 -10.20 -8.25 -0.25
C GLN A 956 -10.78 -8.44 1.14
N GLN A 957 -11.26 -9.65 1.43
CA GLN A 957 -11.68 -9.99 2.78
C GLN A 957 -10.46 -10.00 3.75
N CYS A 958 -9.28 -10.47 3.33
CA CYS A 958 -8.14 -10.79 4.22
C CYS A 958 -7.15 -9.63 4.40
N TYR A 959 -6.93 -8.87 3.33
CA TYR A 959 -5.73 -8.05 3.08
C TYR A 959 -6.02 -6.69 2.45
N ASP A 960 -7.28 -6.30 2.33
CA ASP A 960 -7.62 -4.89 2.07
C ASP A 960 -7.85 -4.17 3.41
N PRO A 961 -6.83 -3.67 4.11
CA PRO A 961 -7.00 -2.87 5.32
C PRO A 961 -7.53 -1.45 5.06
N VAL A 962 -7.88 -1.11 3.81
CA VAL A 962 -8.29 0.25 3.39
C VAL A 962 -9.77 0.29 2.94
N GLN A 963 -10.37 -0.84 2.55
CA GLN A 963 -11.82 -1.07 2.55
C GLN A 963 -12.29 -2.08 3.61
N ALA A 964 -11.41 -2.91 4.16
CA ALA A 964 -11.52 -3.49 5.51
C ALA A 964 -10.65 -2.71 6.50
N ARG A 965 -10.98 -1.44 6.78
CA ARG A 965 -10.30 -0.71 7.87
C ARG A 965 -10.50 -1.45 9.22
N PRO A 966 -9.67 -1.19 10.26
CA PRO A 966 -9.42 -2.14 11.36
C PRO A 966 -10.69 -2.49 12.15
N SER A 967 -11.24 -3.70 12.01
CA SER A 967 -12.67 -3.98 12.23
C SER A 967 -13.56 -3.15 11.28
N GLN A 968 -14.54 -3.77 10.62
CA GLN A 968 -15.52 -3.07 9.74
C GLN A 968 -16.11 -1.79 10.38
N LEU A 969 -16.07 -1.75 11.70
CA LEU A 969 -16.34 -0.66 12.63
C LEU A 969 -15.37 0.55 12.58
N ALA A 970 -14.04 0.35 12.50
CA ALA A 970 -13.11 1.46 12.21
C ALA A 970 -13.22 1.93 10.78
N ALA A 971 -13.68 1.08 9.86
CA ALA A 971 -13.72 1.40 8.46
C ALA A 971 -14.55 2.62 8.18
N TYR A 972 -15.85 2.55 8.35
CA TYR A 972 -16.68 3.64 7.85
C TYR A 972 -16.47 4.96 8.61
N ALA A 973 -15.76 4.96 9.75
CA ALA A 973 -15.65 6.08 10.70
C ALA A 973 -14.77 7.22 10.24
N SER A 974 -14.07 7.05 9.12
CA SER A 974 -13.23 8.10 8.50
C SER A 974 -13.96 8.86 7.42
N SER A 975 -15.25 8.61 7.19
CA SER A 975 -16.10 9.49 6.39
C SER A 975 -16.95 10.43 7.24
N TRP A 976 -16.53 10.71 8.48
CA TRP A 976 -16.98 11.81 9.32
C TRP A 976 -15.83 12.80 9.53
#